data_AF-A0A4V6CV23-F1
#
_entry.id   AF-A0A4V6CV23-F1
#
_cell.length_a   1.000
_cell.length_b   1.000
_cell.length_c   1.000
_cell.angle_alpha   90.00
_cell.angle_beta   90.00
_cell.angle_gamma   90.00
#
_symmetry.space_group_name_H-M   'P 1'
#
loop_
_entity.id
_entity.type
_entity.pdbx_description
1 polymer ?
#
loop_
_entity_poly.entity_id
_entity_poly.type
_entity_poly.pdbx_seq_one_letter_code
_entity_poly.pdbx_strand_id
1 'polypeptide(L)'
;MNKQPDVQQAPLSRKLLLLGAAPAIVMFVVLMVFFTSARLDDARKDLADSSQMLADSLAPAVEYAVVSGNTAALEQILSQSLRRSRAQWIRVSNLMGDEVGFVSTEQPLKTTPDETFDVFESEILQQPVDLGGDRETEWFEPDYGFGAGALRVGTVQVGVNKEQLAARRQDILWTSLAVGFSLLLFTLLIVNHSLNSIIFPIRGLSRRVTKLTNREYEEVPVSRTGTTREIRELEESLNSLATHLRTLKQSRDETLASTEKARERAELANRSKSEFLATMSHELRTPLNGVLGMIELVTEEPLSPRQIDYLKTARQSTEDLLTVINDILDYSHIDRGTLELDSREFDLQQLITNCTASYRHIAEQQGLTLSTKFVGEWPDHPLVLGDASRLRQIVAGLIDNAIKFTGDGFINVQADWFSLEENCVVLKCTVTDSGCGIPVERIHDIFNSFEQLETGHSRRYGGTGMGLSLVQRLVELMGGHVEVETDLGKGSSFRFELPFELATPPASALPRDPGPLITGKGKARALVVEDNMVNQRVATALLRRLGFEADAAINGEEALELVQTNHSGYDVILMDCQMPVMDGYETTRCIREWEKSNGQGGTPIIALTADALPGTESTCREAGMNDYLSKPVRKENLRQVLSRWIRM
;
A
#
# COMPACT_ATOMS: atom_id res chain seq x y z
N MET A 1 1.60 -6.99 -23.38
CA MET A 1 1.82 -8.04 -24.39
C MET A 1 2.14 -9.34 -23.66
N ASN A 2 1.12 -10.16 -23.36
CA ASN A 2 1.26 -11.62 -23.14
C ASN A 2 -0.16 -12.24 -23.08
N LYS A 3 -0.69 -12.67 -24.24
CA LYS A 3 -1.92 -13.47 -24.31
C LYS A 3 -1.52 -14.94 -24.22
N GLN A 4 -1.71 -15.55 -23.04
CA GLN A 4 -1.72 -17.01 -22.95
C GLN A 4 -2.93 -17.56 -23.72
N PRO A 5 -2.80 -18.66 -24.46
CA PRO A 5 -3.89 -19.24 -25.21
C PRO A 5 -4.90 -19.86 -24.23
N ASP A 6 -6.15 -19.43 -24.36
CA ASP A 6 -7.32 -19.97 -23.69
C ASP A 6 -7.48 -21.44 -24.11
N VAL A 7 -6.95 -22.35 -23.30
CA VAL A 7 -7.20 -23.79 -23.44
C VAL A 7 -8.68 -23.96 -23.14
N GLN A 8 -9.50 -24.05 -24.20
CA GLN A 8 -10.89 -24.48 -24.14
C GLN A 8 -10.97 -25.86 -23.48
N GLN A 9 -10.99 -25.87 -22.15
CA GLN A 9 -11.28 -27.05 -21.38
C GLN A 9 -12.74 -27.40 -21.67
N ALA A 10 -12.95 -28.50 -22.39
CA ALA A 10 -14.29 -29.04 -22.60
C ALA A 10 -15.03 -29.04 -21.25
N PRO A 11 -16.27 -28.52 -21.20
CA PRO A 11 -16.96 -28.27 -19.94
C PRO A 11 -16.97 -29.57 -19.13
N LEU A 12 -16.64 -29.48 -17.82
CA LEU A 12 -16.53 -30.62 -16.90
C LEU A 12 -17.72 -31.61 -17.02
N SER A 13 -18.90 -31.07 -17.35
CA SER A 13 -20.11 -31.83 -17.66
C SER A 13 -19.94 -32.84 -18.80
N ARG A 14 -19.24 -32.49 -19.89
CA ARG A 14 -18.99 -33.39 -21.02
C ARG A 14 -18.05 -34.53 -20.65
N LYS A 15 -17.02 -34.25 -19.83
CA LYS A 15 -16.10 -35.28 -19.33
C LYS A 15 -16.79 -36.23 -18.36
N LEU A 16 -17.60 -35.72 -17.43
CA LEU A 16 -18.34 -36.54 -16.47
C LEU A 16 -19.44 -37.38 -17.15
N LEU A 17 -20.11 -36.82 -18.16
CA LEU A 17 -21.10 -37.56 -18.94
C LEU A 17 -20.44 -38.68 -19.76
N LEU A 18 -19.26 -38.43 -20.34
CA LEU A 18 -18.45 -39.47 -20.98
C LEU A 18 -18.02 -40.56 -19.99
N LEU A 19 -17.60 -40.18 -18.77
CA LEU A 19 -17.19 -41.11 -17.72
C LEU A 19 -18.34 -42.00 -17.24
N GLY A 20 -19.58 -41.46 -17.17
CA GLY A 20 -20.77 -42.21 -16.78
C GLY A 20 -21.40 -43.02 -17.91
N ALA A 21 -21.38 -42.51 -19.14
CA ALA A 21 -22.00 -43.17 -20.30
C ALA A 21 -21.14 -44.30 -20.88
N ALA A 22 -19.81 -44.20 -20.84
CA ALA A 22 -18.94 -45.23 -21.42
C ALA A 22 -19.10 -46.61 -20.76
N PRO A 23 -19.11 -46.75 -19.41
CA PRO A 23 -19.39 -48.03 -18.77
C PRO A 23 -20.80 -48.55 -19.07
N ALA A 24 -21.79 -47.67 -19.16
CA ALA A 24 -23.17 -48.06 -19.48
C ALA A 24 -23.29 -48.64 -20.90
N ILE A 25 -22.59 -48.05 -21.88
CA ILE A 25 -22.53 -48.57 -23.25
C ILE A 25 -21.81 -49.93 -23.30
N VAL A 26 -20.69 -50.08 -22.59
CA VAL A 26 -19.96 -51.35 -22.52
C VAL A 26 -20.84 -52.44 -21.89
N MET A 27 -21.51 -52.14 -20.77
CA MET A 27 -22.43 -53.05 -20.12
C MET A 27 -23.63 -53.41 -21.00
N PHE A 28 -24.16 -52.46 -21.77
CA PHE A 28 -25.22 -52.73 -22.75
C PHE A 28 -24.77 -53.73 -23.81
N VAL A 29 -23.57 -53.57 -24.37
CA VAL A 29 -23.03 -54.51 -25.37
C VAL A 29 -22.87 -55.91 -24.77
N VAL A 30 -22.31 -56.02 -23.57
CA VAL A 30 -22.10 -57.31 -22.88
C VAL A 30 -23.43 -58.01 -22.59
N LEU A 31 -24.41 -57.28 -22.01
CA LEU A 31 -25.73 -57.84 -21.70
C LEU A 31 -26.50 -58.22 -22.96
N MET A 32 -26.40 -57.41 -24.03
CA MET A 32 -27.05 -57.71 -25.31
C MET A 32 -26.53 -59.03 -25.89
N VAL A 33 -25.21 -59.23 -25.89
CA VAL A 33 -24.59 -60.48 -26.37
C VAL A 33 -25.03 -61.67 -25.49
N PHE A 34 -25.05 -61.50 -24.18
CA PHE A 34 -25.48 -62.56 -23.26
C PHE A 34 -26.95 -62.96 -23.48
N PHE A 35 -27.89 -62.00 -23.49
CA PHE A 35 -29.32 -62.29 -23.64
C PHE A 35 -29.69 -62.84 -25.02
N THR A 36 -29.02 -62.36 -26.08
CA THR A 36 -29.22 -62.92 -27.42
C THR A 36 -28.74 -64.36 -27.50
N SER A 37 -27.59 -64.67 -26.88
CA SER A 37 -27.10 -66.05 -26.79
C SER A 37 -28.05 -66.94 -26.00
N ALA A 38 -28.51 -66.50 -24.82
CA ALA A 38 -29.41 -67.28 -23.98
C ALA A 38 -30.76 -67.58 -24.66
N ARG A 39 -31.39 -66.59 -25.30
CA ARG A 39 -32.66 -66.80 -26.01
C ARG A 39 -32.55 -67.69 -27.23
N LEU A 40 -31.41 -67.66 -27.92
CA LEU A 40 -31.18 -68.56 -29.06
C LEU A 40 -31.07 -70.01 -28.60
N ASP A 41 -30.46 -70.24 -27.43
CA ASP A 41 -30.33 -71.57 -26.86
C ASP A 41 -31.69 -72.11 -26.38
N ASP A 42 -32.48 -71.29 -25.68
CA ASP A 42 -33.85 -71.63 -25.29
C ASP A 42 -34.72 -71.98 -26.52
N ALA A 43 -34.64 -71.18 -27.59
CA ALA A 43 -35.42 -71.43 -28.81
C ALA A 43 -35.02 -72.73 -29.54
N ARG A 44 -33.74 -73.14 -29.45
CA ARG A 44 -33.28 -74.44 -29.97
C ARG A 44 -33.88 -75.58 -29.16
N LYS A 45 -33.79 -75.47 -27.83
CA LYS A 45 -34.27 -76.50 -26.91
C LYS A 45 -35.79 -76.71 -27.03
N ASP A 46 -36.57 -75.62 -27.06
CA ASP A 46 -38.02 -75.66 -27.26
C ASP A 46 -38.44 -76.38 -28.56
N LEU A 47 -37.69 -76.15 -29.65
CA LEU A 47 -37.98 -76.75 -30.94
C LEU A 47 -37.66 -78.25 -30.92
N ALA A 48 -36.56 -78.65 -30.27
CA ALA A 48 -36.21 -80.06 -30.09
C ALA A 48 -37.28 -80.80 -29.26
N ASP A 49 -37.65 -80.24 -28.10
CA ASP A 49 -38.64 -80.84 -27.19
C ASP A 49 -40.01 -80.98 -27.88
N SER A 50 -40.48 -79.94 -28.57
CA SER A 50 -41.76 -79.99 -29.30
C SER A 50 -41.78 -80.99 -30.45
N SER A 51 -40.64 -81.24 -31.09
CA SER A 51 -40.53 -82.15 -32.24
C SER A 51 -40.46 -83.60 -31.78
N GLN A 52 -39.75 -83.85 -30.67
CA GLN A 52 -39.74 -85.16 -30.01
C GLN A 52 -41.14 -85.52 -29.47
N MET A 53 -41.83 -84.60 -28.80
CA MET A 53 -43.21 -84.82 -28.33
C MET A 53 -44.17 -85.15 -29.47
N LEU A 54 -43.95 -84.59 -30.66
CA LEU A 54 -44.75 -84.91 -31.83
C LEU A 54 -44.48 -86.34 -32.31
N ALA A 55 -43.21 -86.75 -32.38
CA ALA A 55 -42.86 -88.13 -32.72
C ALA A 55 -43.51 -89.12 -31.72
N ASP A 56 -43.40 -88.84 -30.42
CA ASP A 56 -43.94 -89.68 -29.34
C ASP A 56 -45.47 -89.74 -29.34
N SER A 57 -46.17 -88.64 -29.64
CA SER A 57 -47.64 -88.62 -29.73
C SER A 57 -48.17 -89.26 -31.00
N LEU A 58 -47.40 -89.22 -32.10
CA LEU A 58 -47.78 -89.88 -33.35
C LEU A 58 -47.60 -91.39 -33.30
N ALA A 59 -46.57 -91.89 -32.62
CA ALA A 59 -46.26 -93.31 -32.56
C ALA A 59 -47.49 -94.21 -32.26
N PRO A 60 -48.27 -93.98 -31.18
CA PRO A 60 -49.48 -94.76 -30.92
C PRO A 60 -50.64 -94.42 -31.87
N ALA A 61 -50.73 -93.17 -32.37
CA ALA A 61 -51.82 -92.75 -33.26
C ALA A 61 -51.75 -93.42 -34.64
N VAL A 62 -50.55 -93.72 -35.13
CA VAL A 62 -50.33 -94.38 -36.43
C VAL A 62 -50.29 -95.90 -36.34
N GLU A 63 -50.20 -96.46 -35.14
CA GLU A 63 -50.09 -97.90 -34.86
C GLU A 63 -51.10 -98.72 -35.66
N TYR A 64 -52.40 -98.42 -35.52
CA TYR A 64 -53.46 -99.15 -36.22
C TYR A 64 -53.34 -99.04 -37.74
N ALA A 65 -53.00 -97.86 -38.26
CA ALA A 65 -52.89 -97.64 -39.71
C ALA A 65 -51.71 -98.41 -40.31
N VAL A 66 -50.60 -98.54 -39.58
CA VAL A 66 -49.42 -99.32 -39.96
C VAL A 66 -49.71 -100.82 -39.90
N VAL A 67 -50.31 -101.31 -38.80
CA VAL A 67 -50.65 -102.75 -38.63
C VAL A 67 -51.70 -103.21 -39.66
N SER A 68 -52.72 -102.38 -39.93
CA SER A 68 -53.80 -102.72 -40.87
C SER A 68 -53.43 -102.53 -42.35
N GLY A 69 -52.28 -101.93 -42.64
CA GLY A 69 -51.88 -101.56 -44.00
C GLY A 69 -52.75 -100.47 -44.64
N ASN A 70 -53.51 -99.72 -43.83
CA ASN A 70 -54.40 -98.67 -44.31
C ASN A 70 -53.62 -97.37 -44.58
N THR A 71 -52.98 -97.33 -45.76
CA THR A 71 -52.16 -96.19 -46.20
C THR A 71 -52.94 -94.89 -46.31
N ALA A 72 -54.23 -94.94 -46.70
CA ALA A 72 -55.07 -93.75 -46.79
C ALA A 72 -55.34 -93.11 -45.42
N ALA A 73 -55.60 -93.92 -44.38
CA ALA A 73 -55.75 -93.43 -43.02
C ALA A 73 -54.43 -92.90 -42.45
N LEU A 74 -53.32 -93.58 -42.73
CA LEU A 74 -51.97 -93.16 -42.33
C LEU A 74 -51.63 -91.78 -42.91
N GLU A 75 -51.79 -91.60 -44.22
CA GLU A 75 -51.49 -90.35 -44.91
C GLU A 75 -52.38 -89.19 -44.41
N GLN A 76 -53.64 -89.47 -44.05
CA GLN A 76 -54.53 -88.48 -43.45
C GLN A 76 -54.06 -88.03 -42.05
N ILE A 77 -53.64 -88.96 -41.19
CA ILE A 77 -53.12 -88.64 -39.85
C ILE A 77 -51.81 -87.85 -39.96
N LEU A 78 -50.91 -88.28 -40.84
CA LEU A 78 -49.62 -87.63 -41.07
C LEU A 78 -49.79 -86.23 -41.66
N SER A 79 -50.67 -86.04 -42.65
CA SER A 79 -50.92 -84.73 -43.25
C SER A 79 -51.62 -83.75 -42.31
N GLN A 80 -52.57 -84.21 -41.49
CA GLN A 80 -53.20 -83.37 -40.46
C GLN A 80 -52.20 -82.96 -39.38
N SER A 81 -51.35 -83.88 -38.96
CA SER A 81 -50.34 -83.62 -37.93
C SER A 81 -49.23 -82.71 -38.44
N LEU A 82 -48.75 -82.93 -39.68
CA LEU A 82 -47.78 -82.07 -40.33
C LEU A 82 -48.28 -80.62 -40.41
N ARG A 83 -49.53 -80.41 -40.83
CA ARG A 83 -50.17 -79.07 -40.91
C ARG A 83 -50.27 -78.34 -39.57
N ARG A 84 -50.34 -79.08 -38.45
CA ARG A 84 -50.43 -78.51 -37.09
C ARG A 84 -49.06 -78.40 -36.42
N SER A 85 -48.02 -78.86 -37.07
CA SER A 85 -46.67 -78.94 -36.52
C SER A 85 -45.70 -77.97 -37.18
N ARG A 86 -44.50 -77.90 -36.61
CA ARG A 86 -43.36 -77.21 -37.21
C ARG A 86 -42.47 -78.14 -38.04
N ALA A 87 -42.82 -79.43 -38.13
CA ALA A 87 -42.09 -80.38 -38.94
C ALA A 87 -42.23 -80.06 -40.42
N GLN A 88 -41.16 -80.27 -41.18
CA GLN A 88 -41.15 -80.10 -42.62
C GLN A 88 -41.46 -81.42 -43.34
N TRP A 89 -41.22 -82.55 -42.67
CA TRP A 89 -41.67 -83.84 -43.13
C TRP A 89 -41.87 -84.79 -41.95
N ILE A 90 -42.74 -85.78 -42.14
CA ILE A 90 -42.93 -86.91 -41.23
C ILE A 90 -42.87 -88.18 -42.07
N ARG A 91 -42.03 -89.12 -41.64
CA ARG A 91 -41.86 -90.45 -42.24
C ARG A 91 -42.29 -91.50 -41.24
N VAL A 92 -42.98 -92.51 -41.73
CA VAL A 92 -43.29 -93.73 -40.98
C VAL A 92 -42.70 -94.91 -41.73
N SER A 93 -41.85 -95.67 -41.04
CA SER A 93 -41.20 -96.87 -41.58
C SER A 93 -41.67 -98.11 -40.83
N ASN A 94 -41.74 -99.25 -41.53
CA ASN A 94 -42.02 -100.55 -40.91
C ASN A 94 -40.78 -101.12 -40.19
N LEU A 95 -40.91 -102.30 -39.60
CA LEU A 95 -39.81 -103.06 -38.98
C LEU A 95 -38.61 -103.36 -39.90
N MET A 96 -38.82 -103.38 -41.22
CA MET A 96 -37.76 -103.63 -42.21
C MET A 96 -37.06 -102.33 -42.66
N GLY A 97 -37.54 -101.18 -42.19
CA GLY A 97 -37.05 -99.85 -42.57
C GLY A 97 -37.67 -99.30 -43.85
N ASP A 98 -38.59 -100.04 -44.48
CA ASP A 98 -39.27 -99.57 -45.69
C ASP A 98 -40.27 -98.46 -45.33
N GLU A 99 -40.33 -97.43 -46.17
CA GLU A 99 -41.25 -96.30 -46.01
C GLU A 99 -42.69 -96.74 -46.29
N VAL A 100 -43.55 -96.63 -45.27
CA VAL A 100 -44.98 -96.97 -45.34
C VAL A 100 -45.84 -95.72 -45.52
N GLY A 101 -45.35 -94.57 -45.07
CA GLY A 101 -45.99 -93.28 -45.27
C GLY A 101 -45.02 -92.13 -45.13
N PHE A 102 -45.14 -91.14 -46.01
CA PHE A 102 -44.33 -89.93 -45.98
C PHE A 102 -45.16 -88.73 -46.39
N VAL A 103 -45.12 -87.68 -45.58
CA VAL A 103 -45.74 -86.39 -45.91
C VAL A 103 -44.71 -85.29 -45.70
N SER A 104 -44.60 -84.38 -46.66
CA SER A 104 -43.76 -83.19 -46.55
C SER A 104 -44.51 -81.93 -46.97
N THR A 105 -44.08 -80.80 -46.42
CA THR A 105 -44.61 -79.48 -46.72
C THR A 105 -44.16 -78.97 -48.10
N GLU A 106 -43.07 -79.52 -48.66
CA GLU A 106 -42.53 -79.16 -49.98
C GLU A 106 -42.29 -80.42 -50.81
N GLN A 107 -42.85 -80.50 -52.02
CA GLN A 107 -42.52 -81.57 -52.97
C GLN A 107 -41.90 -81.02 -54.26
N PRO A 108 -40.77 -81.59 -54.76
CA PRO A 108 -39.98 -82.68 -54.15
C PRO A 108 -38.78 -82.18 -53.32
N LEU A 109 -38.47 -82.88 -52.21
CA LEU A 109 -37.22 -82.70 -51.45
C LEU A 109 -36.01 -83.03 -52.36
N LYS A 110 -35.15 -82.04 -52.63
CA LYS A 110 -33.99 -82.19 -53.53
C LYS A 110 -32.72 -82.76 -52.87
N THR A 111 -32.70 -82.94 -51.55
CA THR A 111 -31.49 -83.26 -50.78
C THR A 111 -31.73 -84.40 -49.78
N THR A 112 -30.65 -85.10 -49.42
CA THR A 112 -30.64 -86.17 -48.41
C THR A 112 -31.13 -85.64 -47.05
N PRO A 113 -32.06 -86.34 -46.36
CA PRO A 113 -32.70 -85.85 -45.13
C PRO A 113 -31.75 -85.51 -43.96
N ASP A 114 -30.56 -86.10 -43.88
CA ASP A 114 -29.70 -86.01 -42.68
C ASP A 114 -28.84 -84.75 -42.55
N GLU A 115 -28.56 -84.01 -43.62
CA GLU A 115 -27.64 -82.86 -43.52
C GLU A 115 -28.36 -81.55 -43.13
N THR A 116 -29.54 -81.31 -43.69
CA THR A 116 -30.31 -80.06 -43.54
C THR A 116 -31.37 -80.09 -42.43
N PHE A 117 -31.72 -81.27 -41.92
CA PHE A 117 -32.78 -81.42 -40.93
C PHE A 117 -32.24 -82.00 -39.62
N ASP A 118 -32.79 -81.53 -38.51
CA ASP A 118 -32.69 -82.26 -37.24
C ASP A 118 -33.85 -83.26 -37.21
N VAL A 119 -33.53 -84.55 -37.05
CA VAL A 119 -34.47 -85.66 -37.13
C VAL A 119 -34.75 -86.21 -35.73
N PHE A 120 -36.03 -86.28 -35.38
CA PHE A 120 -36.53 -86.79 -34.11
C PHE A 120 -37.29 -88.09 -34.37
N GLU A 121 -37.06 -89.13 -33.58
CA GLU A 121 -37.65 -90.45 -33.81
C GLU A 121 -38.33 -91.03 -32.58
N SER A 122 -39.37 -91.84 -32.81
CA SER A 122 -40.08 -92.59 -31.79
C SER A 122 -40.54 -93.95 -32.32
N GLU A 123 -40.55 -94.96 -31.45
CA GLU A 123 -40.90 -96.33 -31.82
C GLU A 123 -42.42 -96.56 -31.76
N ILE A 124 -42.98 -97.19 -32.79
CA ILE A 124 -44.39 -97.60 -32.83
C ILE A 124 -44.49 -98.98 -32.18
N LEU A 125 -45.15 -99.05 -31.03
CA LEU A 125 -45.35 -100.26 -30.25
C LEU A 125 -46.81 -100.65 -30.26
N GLN A 126 -47.12 -101.91 -30.62
CA GLN A 126 -48.48 -102.43 -30.59
C GLN A 126 -48.85 -102.96 -29.22
N GLN A 127 -49.87 -102.38 -28.57
CA GLN A 127 -50.33 -102.87 -27.27
C GLN A 127 -51.38 -104.00 -27.43
N PRO A 128 -51.29 -105.08 -26.63
CA PRO A 128 -52.30 -106.13 -26.66
C PRO A 128 -53.63 -105.61 -26.10
N VAL A 129 -54.73 -105.86 -26.82
CA VAL A 129 -56.09 -105.49 -26.41
C VAL A 129 -56.58 -106.50 -25.36
N ASP A 130 -56.76 -106.05 -24.12
CA ASP A 130 -57.29 -106.90 -23.04
C ASP A 130 -58.83 -106.97 -23.11
N LEU A 131 -59.35 -108.09 -23.60
CA LEU A 131 -60.78 -108.36 -23.67
C LEU A 131 -61.22 -109.01 -22.35
N GLY A 132 -61.67 -108.18 -21.40
CA GLY A 132 -62.12 -108.61 -20.08
C GLY A 132 -63.22 -109.68 -20.11
N GLY A 133 -62.94 -110.83 -19.49
CA GLY A 133 -63.90 -111.88 -19.16
C GLY A 133 -64.03 -112.06 -17.64
N ASP A 134 -65.28 -112.13 -17.17
CA ASP A 134 -65.75 -112.23 -15.78
C ASP A 134 -64.82 -112.88 -14.72
N ARG A 135 -64.53 -112.13 -13.65
CA ARG A 135 -64.50 -112.67 -12.27
C ARG A 135 -64.60 -111.57 -11.20
N GLU A 136 -65.53 -111.78 -10.26
CA GLU A 136 -65.76 -110.98 -9.06
C GLU A 136 -64.62 -111.09 -8.03
N THR A 137 -64.29 -109.94 -7.42
CA THR A 137 -63.78 -109.69 -6.05
C THR A 137 -62.52 -110.41 -5.54
N GLU A 138 -61.40 -109.67 -5.43
CA GLU A 138 -60.75 -109.34 -4.15
C GLU A 138 -59.93 -108.03 -4.29
N TRP A 139 -60.05 -107.14 -3.30
CA TRP A 139 -59.56 -105.77 -3.29
C TRP A 139 -58.11 -105.68 -2.75
N PHE A 140 -57.25 -104.95 -3.48
CA PHE A 140 -55.91 -104.43 -3.13
C PHE A 140 -54.72 -105.42 -3.06
N GLU A 141 -53.95 -105.50 -4.15
CA GLU A 141 -52.51 -105.15 -4.20
C GLU A 141 -52.05 -105.00 -5.68
N PRO A 142 -51.21 -104.01 -6.05
CA PRO A 142 -50.86 -103.75 -7.44
C PRO A 142 -49.70 -104.65 -7.89
N ASP A 143 -49.99 -105.59 -8.79
CA ASP A 143 -48.94 -106.41 -9.38
C ASP A 143 -48.20 -105.62 -10.47
N TYR A 144 -46.97 -105.19 -10.16
CA TYR A 144 -46.00 -104.67 -11.13
C TYR A 144 -45.49 -105.84 -11.99
N GLY A 145 -46.33 -106.28 -12.92
CA GLY A 145 -46.01 -107.33 -13.89
C GLY A 145 -45.77 -106.76 -15.29
N PHE A 146 -44.52 -106.43 -15.61
CA PHE A 146 -44.07 -106.40 -17.02
C PHE A 146 -44.14 -107.83 -17.56
N GLY A 147 -45.17 -108.15 -18.34
CA GLY A 147 -45.37 -109.46 -18.96
C GLY A 147 -45.97 -109.35 -20.37
N ALA A 148 -45.10 -109.45 -21.37
CA ALA A 148 -45.35 -109.87 -22.76
C ALA A 148 -46.45 -109.16 -23.57
N GLY A 149 -46.04 -108.31 -24.52
CA GLY A 149 -46.84 -108.13 -25.74
C GLY A 149 -46.70 -106.83 -26.53
N ALA A 150 -45.85 -105.87 -26.12
CA ALA A 150 -45.62 -104.68 -26.95
C ALA A 150 -44.74 -105.04 -28.16
N LEU A 151 -45.35 -105.41 -29.29
CA LEU A 151 -44.63 -105.74 -30.51
C LEU A 151 -44.26 -104.42 -31.22
N ARG A 152 -42.97 -104.14 -31.41
CA ARG A 152 -42.56 -103.02 -32.26
C ARG A 152 -43.06 -103.28 -33.68
N VAL A 153 -43.69 -102.30 -34.31
CA VAL A 153 -44.26 -102.44 -35.67
C VAL A 153 -43.59 -101.48 -36.66
N GLY A 154 -42.99 -100.40 -36.17
CA GLY A 154 -42.33 -99.41 -37.01
C GLY A 154 -41.70 -98.27 -36.22
N THR A 155 -41.33 -97.22 -36.94
CA THR A 155 -40.79 -95.98 -36.38
C THR A 155 -41.41 -94.76 -37.05
N VAL A 156 -41.70 -93.73 -36.26
CA VAL A 156 -42.04 -92.40 -36.77
C VAL A 156 -40.81 -91.53 -36.68
N GLN A 157 -40.44 -90.89 -37.80
CA GLN A 157 -39.38 -89.89 -37.88
C GLN A 157 -39.97 -88.55 -38.28
N VAL A 158 -39.55 -87.49 -37.59
CA VAL A 158 -40.02 -86.12 -37.76
C VAL A 158 -38.83 -85.24 -38.07
N GLY A 159 -38.78 -84.66 -39.26
CA GLY A 159 -37.69 -83.78 -39.67
C GLY A 159 -38.05 -82.31 -39.55
N VAL A 160 -37.19 -81.54 -38.90
CA VAL A 160 -37.32 -80.08 -38.79
C VAL A 160 -36.09 -79.39 -39.38
N ASN A 161 -36.32 -78.35 -40.18
CA ASN A 161 -35.24 -77.68 -40.90
C ASN A 161 -34.45 -76.73 -39.99
N LYS A 162 -33.12 -76.81 -40.07
CA LYS A 162 -32.19 -75.94 -39.35
C LYS A 162 -32.38 -74.45 -39.70
N GLU A 163 -32.93 -74.12 -40.86
CA GLU A 163 -33.23 -72.74 -41.29
C GLU A 163 -34.48 -72.12 -40.62
N GLN A 164 -35.43 -72.91 -40.11
CA GLN A 164 -36.56 -72.34 -39.35
C GLN A 164 -36.10 -71.66 -38.07
N LEU A 165 -35.01 -72.13 -37.48
CA LEU A 165 -34.30 -71.47 -36.39
C LEU A 165 -33.64 -70.16 -36.83
N ALA A 166 -33.21 -70.04 -38.10
CA ALA A 166 -32.67 -68.82 -38.67
C ALA A 166 -33.76 -67.75 -38.87
N ALA A 167 -34.99 -68.15 -39.24
CA ALA A 167 -36.13 -67.22 -39.33
C ALA A 167 -36.47 -66.61 -37.96
N ARG A 168 -36.43 -67.39 -36.87
CA ARG A 168 -36.62 -66.89 -35.48
C ARG A 168 -35.47 -66.02 -34.97
N ARG A 169 -34.28 -66.10 -35.60
CA ARG A 169 -33.09 -65.33 -35.18
C ARG A 169 -33.32 -63.83 -35.27
N GLN A 170 -34.01 -63.35 -36.31
CA GLN A 170 -34.31 -61.92 -36.45
C GLN A 170 -35.24 -61.41 -35.36
N ASP A 171 -36.28 -62.16 -35.00
CA ASP A 171 -37.21 -61.76 -33.93
C ASP A 171 -36.53 -61.75 -32.55
N ILE A 172 -35.66 -62.72 -32.28
CA ILE A 172 -34.86 -62.76 -31.04
C ILE A 172 -33.90 -61.57 -30.98
N LEU A 173 -33.25 -61.22 -32.10
CA LEU A 173 -32.36 -60.06 -32.17
C LEU A 173 -33.12 -58.74 -31.95
N TRP A 174 -34.27 -58.55 -32.58
CA TRP A 174 -35.07 -57.33 -32.43
C TRP A 174 -35.61 -57.17 -31.00
N THR A 175 -36.09 -58.25 -30.40
CA THR A 175 -36.61 -58.20 -29.02
C THR A 175 -35.50 -57.96 -27.99
N SER A 176 -34.34 -58.62 -28.13
CA SER A 176 -33.19 -58.37 -27.26
C SER A 176 -32.59 -56.97 -27.45
N LEU A 177 -32.56 -56.46 -28.69
CA LEU A 177 -32.13 -55.09 -28.98
C LEU A 177 -33.06 -54.06 -28.34
N ALA A 178 -34.38 -54.26 -28.42
CA ALA A 178 -35.36 -53.36 -27.81
C ALA A 178 -35.22 -53.31 -26.29
N VAL A 179 -35.07 -54.47 -25.62
CA VAL A 179 -34.87 -54.54 -24.17
C VAL A 179 -33.57 -53.87 -23.76
N GLY A 180 -32.47 -54.17 -24.45
CA GLY A 180 -31.19 -53.56 -24.12
C GLY A 180 -31.19 -52.05 -24.36
N PHE A 181 -31.80 -51.57 -25.45
CA PHE A 181 -31.88 -50.13 -25.74
C PHE A 181 -32.71 -49.40 -24.68
N SER A 182 -33.81 -49.99 -24.22
CA SER A 182 -34.61 -49.46 -23.11
C SER A 182 -33.78 -49.34 -21.82
N LEU A 183 -32.97 -50.35 -21.50
CA LEU A 183 -32.10 -50.35 -20.32
C LEU A 183 -30.97 -49.31 -20.45
N LEU A 184 -30.38 -49.17 -21.64
CA LEU A 184 -29.38 -48.14 -21.93
C LEU A 184 -29.99 -46.73 -21.81
N LEU A 185 -31.18 -46.51 -22.35
CA LEU A 185 -31.87 -45.24 -22.24
C LEU A 185 -32.19 -44.90 -20.78
N PHE A 186 -32.68 -45.89 -20.01
CA PHE A 186 -32.98 -45.72 -18.59
C PHE A 186 -31.72 -45.38 -17.77
N THR A 187 -30.61 -46.09 -17.99
CA THR A 187 -29.33 -45.79 -17.33
C THR A 187 -28.80 -44.40 -17.71
N LEU A 188 -28.88 -44.01 -18.99
CA LEU A 188 -28.51 -42.67 -19.43
C LEU A 188 -29.39 -41.58 -18.80
N LEU A 189 -30.69 -41.81 -18.65
CA LEU A 189 -31.61 -40.89 -17.97
C LEU A 189 -31.26 -40.72 -16.49
N ILE A 190 -30.95 -41.80 -15.78
CA ILE A 190 -30.50 -41.76 -14.39
C ILE A 190 -29.19 -40.98 -14.27
N VAL A 191 -28.19 -41.30 -15.09
CA VAL A 191 -26.88 -40.62 -15.09
C VAL A 191 -27.05 -39.13 -15.36
N ASN A 192 -27.87 -38.76 -16.35
CA ASN A 192 -28.14 -37.36 -16.67
C ASN A 192 -28.87 -36.63 -15.52
N HIS A 193 -29.85 -37.29 -14.89
CA HIS A 193 -30.55 -36.73 -13.74
C HIS A 193 -29.61 -36.47 -12.56
N SER A 194 -28.81 -37.47 -12.18
CA SER A 194 -27.85 -37.36 -11.07
C SER A 194 -26.74 -36.35 -11.35
N LEU A 195 -26.18 -36.31 -12.56
CA LEU A 195 -25.14 -35.33 -12.93
C LEU A 195 -25.68 -33.89 -12.87
N ASN A 196 -26.91 -33.66 -13.33
CA ASN A 196 -27.50 -32.32 -13.30
C ASN A 196 -27.81 -31.85 -11.87
N SER A 197 -28.20 -32.76 -10.96
CA SER A 197 -28.41 -32.44 -9.54
C SER A 197 -27.11 -32.00 -8.82
N ILE A 198 -25.93 -32.43 -9.28
CA ILE A 198 -24.64 -32.09 -8.65
C ILE A 198 -23.95 -30.91 -9.34
N ILE A 199 -23.91 -30.88 -10.67
CA ILE A 199 -23.12 -29.89 -11.41
C ILE A 199 -23.73 -28.48 -11.32
N PHE A 200 -25.06 -28.38 -11.35
CA PHE A 200 -25.74 -27.09 -11.37
C PHE A 200 -25.50 -26.28 -10.07
N PRO A 201 -25.67 -26.85 -8.85
CA PRO A 201 -25.35 -26.14 -7.61
C PRO A 201 -23.88 -25.75 -7.49
N ILE A 202 -22.94 -26.60 -7.92
CA ILE A 202 -21.49 -26.30 -7.86
C ILE A 202 -21.14 -25.07 -8.70
N ARG A 203 -21.73 -24.92 -9.89
CA ARG A 203 -21.55 -23.70 -10.70
C ARG A 203 -22.13 -22.46 -10.01
N GLY A 204 -23.25 -22.62 -9.30
CA GLY A 204 -23.83 -21.57 -8.46
C GLY A 204 -22.87 -21.10 -7.37
N LEU A 205 -22.29 -22.05 -6.63
CA LEU A 205 -21.30 -21.78 -5.58
C LEU A 205 -20.07 -21.03 -6.11
N SER A 206 -19.49 -21.48 -7.23
CA SER A 206 -18.34 -20.81 -7.86
C SER A 206 -18.64 -19.36 -8.23
N ARG A 207 -19.84 -19.09 -8.78
CA ARG A 207 -20.29 -17.74 -9.08
C ARG A 207 -20.43 -16.89 -7.80
N ARG A 208 -20.92 -17.47 -6.71
CA ARG A 208 -21.05 -16.78 -5.41
C ARG A 208 -19.69 -16.43 -4.81
N VAL A 209 -18.72 -17.35 -4.85
CA VAL A 209 -17.34 -17.06 -4.44
C VAL A 209 -16.75 -15.92 -5.25
N THR A 210 -16.95 -15.93 -6.58
CA THR A 210 -16.50 -14.84 -7.46
C THR A 210 -17.11 -13.49 -7.07
N LYS A 211 -18.40 -13.45 -6.73
CA LYS A 211 -19.07 -12.23 -6.23
C LYS A 211 -18.45 -11.74 -4.91
N LEU A 212 -18.17 -12.64 -3.97
CA LEU A 212 -17.48 -12.28 -2.72
C LEU A 212 -16.09 -11.70 -2.99
N THR A 213 -15.32 -12.29 -3.91
CA THR A 213 -14.02 -11.77 -4.33
C THR A 213 -14.14 -10.38 -4.97
N ASN A 214 -15.22 -10.14 -5.72
CA ASN A 214 -15.53 -8.84 -6.32
C ASN A 214 -16.16 -7.83 -5.33
N ARG A 215 -16.17 -8.14 -4.02
CA ARG A 215 -16.69 -7.29 -2.94
C ARG A 215 -18.21 -7.06 -2.99
N GLU A 216 -18.94 -7.96 -3.65
CA GLU A 216 -20.40 -8.00 -3.65
C GLU A 216 -20.88 -8.95 -2.53
N TYR A 217 -21.21 -8.37 -1.37
CA TYR A 217 -21.60 -9.11 -0.16
C TYR A 217 -23.13 -9.18 0.00
N GLU A 218 -23.82 -9.66 -1.02
CA GLU A 218 -25.28 -9.85 -0.99
C GLU A 218 -25.63 -11.29 -0.60
N GLU A 219 -26.61 -11.44 0.28
CA GLU A 219 -27.18 -12.74 0.60
C GLU A 219 -27.96 -13.26 -0.61
N VAL A 220 -27.72 -14.53 -0.93
CA VAL A 220 -28.43 -15.22 -2.02
C VAL A 220 -29.30 -16.31 -1.40
N PRO A 221 -30.59 -16.41 -1.77
CA PRO A 221 -31.47 -17.43 -1.21
C PRO A 221 -30.95 -18.84 -1.52
N VAL A 222 -30.85 -19.66 -0.46
CA VAL A 222 -30.41 -21.06 -0.53
C VAL A 222 -31.50 -21.90 -1.22
N SER A 223 -31.12 -22.66 -2.26
CA SER A 223 -32.09 -23.46 -3.02
C SER A 223 -32.52 -24.70 -2.23
N ARG A 224 -33.81 -24.79 -1.88
CA ARG A 224 -34.36 -25.86 -1.02
C ARG A 224 -34.67 -27.18 -1.76
N THR A 225 -34.67 -27.18 -3.09
CA THR A 225 -35.11 -28.30 -3.92
C THR A 225 -33.97 -28.86 -4.76
N GLY A 226 -33.67 -30.17 -4.61
CA GLY A 226 -32.78 -30.90 -5.51
C GLY A 226 -31.28 -30.82 -5.21
N THR A 227 -30.90 -30.25 -4.05
CA THR A 227 -29.52 -30.03 -3.63
C THR A 227 -29.15 -31.01 -2.49
N THR A 228 -27.94 -31.57 -2.50
CA THR A 228 -27.48 -32.42 -1.40
C THR A 228 -27.31 -31.62 -0.11
N ARG A 229 -27.33 -32.31 1.04
CA ARG A 229 -27.23 -31.66 2.35
C ARG A 229 -25.93 -30.87 2.51
N GLU A 230 -24.82 -31.41 2.02
CA GLU A 230 -23.48 -30.82 2.11
C GLU A 230 -23.40 -29.51 1.31
N ILE A 231 -24.01 -29.48 0.12
CA ILE A 231 -24.03 -28.28 -0.71
C ILE A 231 -24.87 -27.19 -0.02
N ARG A 232 -26.00 -27.55 0.60
CA ARG A 232 -26.82 -26.61 1.38
C ARG A 232 -26.04 -26.00 2.55
N GLU A 233 -25.30 -26.81 3.31
CA GLU A 233 -24.46 -26.34 4.43
C GLU A 233 -23.36 -25.37 3.94
N LEU A 234 -22.79 -25.63 2.76
CA LEU A 234 -21.82 -24.73 2.13
C LEU A 234 -22.46 -23.43 1.63
N GLU A 235 -23.67 -23.48 1.07
CA GLU A 235 -24.43 -22.30 0.66
C GLU A 235 -24.80 -21.39 1.85
N GLU A 236 -25.14 -21.98 2.99
CA GLU A 236 -25.41 -21.29 4.26
C GLU A 236 -24.15 -20.67 4.84
N SER A 237 -23.03 -21.40 4.83
CA SER A 237 -21.73 -20.91 5.29
C SER A 237 -21.24 -19.71 4.46
N LEU A 238 -21.42 -19.76 3.12
CA LEU A 238 -21.09 -18.63 2.25
C LEU A 238 -21.95 -17.40 2.50
N ASN A 239 -23.25 -17.57 2.82
CA ASN A 239 -24.09 -16.45 3.23
C ASN A 239 -23.62 -15.84 4.54
N SER A 240 -23.35 -16.65 5.56
CA SER A 240 -22.81 -16.17 6.84
C SER A 240 -21.51 -15.37 6.66
N LEU A 241 -20.59 -15.88 5.81
CA LEU A 241 -19.37 -15.16 5.45
C LEU A 241 -19.64 -13.84 4.73
N ALA A 242 -20.59 -13.81 3.78
CA ALA A 242 -21.00 -12.58 3.09
C ALA A 242 -21.49 -11.52 4.08
N THR A 243 -22.37 -11.90 5.01
CA THR A 243 -22.92 -11.01 6.02
C THR A 243 -21.82 -10.50 6.95
N HIS A 244 -20.91 -11.37 7.40
CA HIS A 244 -19.80 -10.97 8.25
C HIS A 244 -18.84 -9.99 7.54
N LEU A 245 -18.47 -10.25 6.29
CA LEU A 245 -17.64 -9.35 5.48
C LEU A 245 -18.32 -8.00 5.23
N ARG A 246 -19.64 -8.00 5.03
CA ARG A 246 -20.43 -6.77 4.90
C ARG A 246 -20.38 -5.93 6.17
N THR A 247 -20.62 -6.54 7.34
CA THR A 247 -20.56 -5.85 8.64
C THR A 247 -19.16 -5.31 8.93
N LEU A 248 -18.12 -6.10 8.65
CA LEU A 248 -16.73 -5.65 8.80
C LEU A 248 -16.41 -4.47 7.89
N LYS A 249 -16.82 -4.52 6.61
CA LYS A 249 -16.64 -3.39 5.68
C LYS A 249 -17.33 -2.14 6.20
N GLN A 250 -18.59 -2.27 6.64
CA GLN A 250 -19.36 -1.14 7.16
C GLN A 250 -18.71 -0.53 8.41
N SER A 251 -18.33 -1.35 9.38
CA SER A 251 -17.66 -0.88 10.61
C SER A 251 -16.32 -0.20 10.31
N ARG A 252 -15.54 -0.74 9.36
CA ARG A 252 -14.30 -0.12 8.90
C ARG A 252 -14.57 1.24 8.25
N ASP A 253 -15.54 1.32 7.35
CA ASP A 253 -15.87 2.56 6.63
C ASP A 253 -16.39 3.63 7.61
N GLU A 254 -17.19 3.26 8.61
CA GLU A 254 -17.63 4.14 9.70
C GLU A 254 -16.46 4.63 10.57
N THR A 255 -15.54 3.73 10.94
CA THR A 255 -14.34 4.08 11.72
C THR A 255 -13.46 5.04 10.93
N LEU A 256 -13.23 4.76 9.65
CA LEU A 256 -12.43 5.61 8.77
C LEU A 256 -13.05 7.00 8.62
N ALA A 257 -14.36 7.10 8.37
CA ALA A 257 -15.04 8.40 8.31
C ALA A 257 -14.98 9.17 9.64
N SER A 258 -15.09 8.47 10.79
CA SER A 258 -14.99 9.11 12.11
C SER A 258 -13.59 9.64 12.40
N THR A 259 -12.55 8.90 12.01
CA THR A 259 -11.14 9.27 12.21
C THR A 259 -10.73 10.40 11.27
N GLU A 260 -11.15 10.37 10.01
CA GLU A 260 -10.95 11.47 9.06
C GLU A 260 -11.58 12.77 9.58
N LYS A 261 -12.83 12.71 10.03
CA LYS A 261 -13.52 13.88 10.60
C LYS A 261 -12.87 14.40 11.88
N ALA A 262 -12.33 13.51 12.72
CA ALA A 262 -11.58 13.91 13.90
C ALA A 262 -10.27 14.60 13.52
N ARG A 263 -9.54 14.06 12.53
CA ARG A 263 -8.31 14.65 11.98
C ARG A 263 -8.56 16.04 11.39
N GLU A 264 -9.58 16.19 10.55
CA GLU A 264 -9.94 17.49 9.95
C GLU A 264 -10.25 18.55 11.00
N ARG A 265 -10.99 18.19 12.06
CA ARG A 265 -11.27 19.10 13.18
C ARG A 265 -10.01 19.49 13.93
N ALA A 266 -9.10 18.54 14.17
CA ALA A 266 -7.84 18.80 14.83
C ALA A 266 -6.95 19.73 13.99
N GLU A 267 -6.87 19.51 12.68
CA GLU A 267 -6.11 20.34 11.74
C GLU A 267 -6.67 21.76 11.64
N LEU A 268 -8.00 21.89 11.53
CA LEU A 268 -8.65 23.20 11.53
C LEU A 268 -8.40 23.94 12.85
N ALA A 269 -8.53 23.26 13.99
CA ALA A 269 -8.25 23.86 15.29
C ALA A 269 -6.79 24.32 15.40
N ASN A 270 -5.84 23.51 14.91
CA ASN A 270 -4.43 23.86 14.92
C ASN A 270 -4.17 25.09 14.03
N ARG A 271 -4.72 25.11 12.81
CA ARG A 271 -4.61 26.26 11.89
C ARG A 271 -5.26 27.54 12.43
N SER A 272 -6.40 27.45 13.09
CA SER A 272 -7.01 28.64 13.70
C SER A 272 -6.20 29.17 14.88
N LYS A 273 -5.68 28.28 15.75
CA LYS A 273 -4.75 28.65 16.84
C LYS A 273 -3.52 29.37 16.29
N SER A 274 -3.09 28.95 15.11
CA SER A 274 -1.91 29.43 14.43
C SER A 274 -2.03 30.83 13.86
N GLU A 275 -3.07 31.04 13.06
CA GLU A 275 -3.40 32.34 12.47
C GLU A 275 -3.71 33.35 13.58
N PHE A 276 -4.33 32.89 14.68
CA PHE A 276 -4.53 33.71 15.87
C PHE A 276 -3.20 34.17 16.48
N LEU A 277 -2.23 33.27 16.72
CA LEU A 277 -0.94 33.66 17.30
C LEU A 277 -0.16 34.63 16.41
N ALA A 278 -0.14 34.40 15.10
CA ALA A 278 0.54 35.28 14.14
C ALA A 278 -0.09 36.69 14.12
N THR A 279 -1.42 36.76 14.07
CA THR A 279 -2.15 38.04 14.09
C THR A 279 -1.93 38.75 15.43
N MET A 280 -2.07 38.04 16.55
CA MET A 280 -1.88 38.60 17.88
C MET A 280 -0.47 39.16 18.08
N SER A 281 0.57 38.51 17.56
CA SER A 281 1.92 39.06 17.65
C SER A 281 2.05 40.37 16.89
N HIS A 282 1.50 40.48 15.68
CA HIS A 282 1.50 41.75 14.93
C HIS A 282 0.73 42.86 15.68
N GLU A 283 -0.43 42.51 16.24
CA GLU A 283 -1.28 43.41 17.04
C GLU A 283 -0.64 43.81 18.38
N LEU A 284 0.25 42.99 18.94
CA LEU A 284 1.00 43.31 20.16
C LEU A 284 2.29 44.07 19.85
N ARG A 285 2.97 43.78 18.74
CA ARG A 285 4.24 44.42 18.34
C ARG A 285 4.03 45.89 18.02
N THR A 286 2.95 46.22 17.31
CA THR A 286 2.65 47.60 16.89
C THR A 286 2.54 48.59 18.07
N PRO A 287 1.73 48.35 19.11
CA PRO A 287 1.67 49.24 20.27
C PRO A 287 2.96 49.23 21.10
N LEU A 288 3.67 48.10 21.20
CA LEU A 288 4.94 48.02 21.94
C LEU A 288 6.07 48.82 21.27
N ASN A 289 6.18 48.76 19.95
CA ASN A 289 7.10 49.62 19.20
C ASN A 289 6.71 51.10 19.33
N GLY A 290 5.41 51.39 19.41
CA GLY A 290 4.91 52.73 19.74
C GLY A 290 5.37 53.20 21.13
N VAL A 291 5.24 52.37 22.16
CA VAL A 291 5.73 52.66 23.52
C VAL A 291 7.24 52.88 23.52
N LEU A 292 7.99 52.04 22.80
CA LEU A 292 9.44 52.17 22.67
C LEU A 292 9.83 53.51 22.03
N GLY A 293 9.17 53.88 20.92
CA GLY A 293 9.37 55.17 20.28
C GLY A 293 9.03 56.36 21.18
N MET A 294 7.98 56.26 22.00
CA MET A 294 7.66 57.31 22.98
C MET A 294 8.71 57.43 24.08
N ILE A 295 9.26 56.29 24.55
CA ILE A 295 10.36 56.29 25.52
C ILE A 295 11.61 56.92 24.92
N GLU A 296 11.94 56.61 23.66
CA GLU A 296 13.07 57.21 22.93
C GLU A 296 12.92 58.72 22.81
N LEU A 297 11.75 59.22 22.39
CA LEU A 297 11.44 60.65 22.28
C LEU A 297 11.57 61.37 23.62
N VAL A 298 11.01 60.81 24.70
CA VAL A 298 11.12 61.40 26.04
C VAL A 298 12.57 61.42 26.53
N THR A 299 13.39 60.47 26.09
CA THR A 299 14.82 60.41 26.44
C THR A 299 15.64 61.52 25.80
N GLU A 300 15.12 62.20 24.77
CA GLU A 300 15.76 63.38 24.15
C GLU A 300 15.53 64.68 24.92
N GLU A 301 14.59 64.70 25.87
CA GLU A 301 14.29 65.86 26.71
C GLU A 301 15.23 65.97 27.93
N PRO A 302 15.37 67.15 28.55
CA PRO A 302 16.12 67.30 29.79
C PRO A 302 15.40 66.59 30.96
N LEU A 303 15.87 65.39 31.29
CA LEU A 303 15.30 64.53 32.33
C LEU A 303 16.09 64.57 33.64
N SER A 304 15.39 64.39 34.76
CA SER A 304 16.04 64.15 36.05
C SER A 304 16.63 62.73 36.13
N PRO A 305 17.64 62.49 36.99
CA PRO A 305 18.24 61.15 37.17
C PRO A 305 17.21 60.06 37.49
N ARG A 306 16.18 60.37 38.29
CA ARG A 306 15.08 59.42 38.60
C ARG A 306 14.21 59.09 37.38
N GLN A 307 13.95 60.07 36.51
CA GLN A 307 13.16 59.85 35.30
C GLN A 307 13.93 58.99 34.29
N ILE A 308 15.25 59.18 34.19
CA ILE A 308 16.14 58.33 33.37
C ILE A 308 16.07 56.87 33.83
N ASP A 309 16.13 56.61 35.13
CA ASP A 309 16.01 55.24 35.65
C ASP A 309 14.63 54.62 35.38
N TYR A 310 13.55 55.39 35.50
CA TYR A 310 12.21 54.89 35.15
C TYR A 310 12.07 54.57 33.66
N LEU A 311 12.61 55.43 32.78
CA LEU A 311 12.58 55.22 31.34
C LEU A 311 13.46 54.04 30.91
N LYS A 312 14.65 53.88 31.50
CA LYS A 312 15.49 52.69 31.28
C LYS A 312 14.76 51.41 31.67
N THR A 313 14.10 51.41 32.83
CA THR A 313 13.35 50.24 33.30
C THR A 313 12.15 49.93 32.39
N ALA A 314 11.41 50.96 31.98
CA ALA A 314 10.28 50.82 31.06
C ALA A 314 10.72 50.32 29.67
N ARG A 315 11.86 50.84 29.17
CA ARG A 315 12.46 50.40 27.90
C ARG A 315 12.81 48.92 27.96
N GLN A 316 13.60 48.53 28.97
CA GLN A 316 14.00 47.14 29.18
C GLN A 316 12.77 46.23 29.27
N SER A 317 11.75 46.60 30.04
CA SER A 317 10.52 45.81 30.18
C SER A 317 9.75 45.65 28.85
N THR A 318 9.80 46.65 27.98
CA THR A 318 9.15 46.63 26.65
C THR A 318 9.94 45.75 25.68
N GLU A 319 11.27 45.85 25.68
CA GLU A 319 12.19 45.00 24.92
C GLU A 319 12.09 43.52 25.34
N ASP A 320 12.04 43.25 26.64
CA ASP A 320 11.85 41.91 27.19
C ASP A 320 10.52 41.32 26.71
N LEU A 321 9.43 42.09 26.74
CA LEU A 321 8.11 41.64 26.29
C LEU A 321 8.07 41.33 24.78
N LEU A 322 8.75 42.14 23.96
CA LEU A 322 8.91 41.86 22.53
C LEU A 322 9.67 40.56 22.29
N THR A 323 10.71 40.30 23.08
CA THR A 323 11.47 39.04 23.03
C THR A 323 10.57 37.85 23.36
N VAL A 324 9.77 37.94 24.43
CA VAL A 324 8.81 36.88 24.79
C VAL A 324 7.81 36.59 23.67
N ILE A 325 7.29 37.63 23.03
CA ILE A 325 6.32 37.47 21.93
C ILE A 325 6.97 36.78 20.72
N ASN A 326 8.20 37.18 20.38
CA ASN A 326 8.96 36.57 19.30
C ASN A 326 9.27 35.10 19.59
N ASP A 327 9.67 34.76 20.81
CA ASP A 327 9.94 33.38 21.22
C ASP A 327 8.68 32.49 21.11
N ILE A 328 7.50 33.00 21.49
CA ILE A 328 6.23 32.29 21.34
C ILE A 328 5.90 32.01 19.88
N LEU A 329 6.16 32.98 19.00
CA LEU A 329 5.94 32.81 17.57
C LEU A 329 6.90 31.79 16.98
N ASP A 330 8.20 31.94 17.24
CA ASP A 330 9.23 31.02 16.78
C ASP A 330 8.88 29.59 17.22
N TYR A 331 8.55 29.39 18.49
CA TYR A 331 8.08 28.10 18.99
C TYR A 331 6.88 27.56 18.20
N SER A 332 5.89 28.42 17.89
CA SER A 332 4.69 28.02 17.16
C SER A 332 4.95 27.69 15.69
N HIS A 333 5.91 28.35 15.04
CA HIS A 333 6.36 28.02 13.69
C HIS A 333 7.08 26.68 13.65
N ILE A 334 7.92 26.41 14.65
CA ILE A 334 8.68 25.16 14.71
C ILE A 334 7.79 23.95 15.01
N ASP A 335 6.82 24.08 15.93
CA ASP A 335 5.85 23.00 16.24
C ASP A 335 5.03 22.54 15.02
N ARG A 336 4.86 23.44 14.04
CA ARG A 336 4.16 23.18 12.79
C ARG A 336 5.06 22.77 11.62
N GLY A 337 6.38 22.75 11.83
CA GLY A 337 7.36 22.46 10.77
C GLY A 337 7.35 23.47 9.63
N THR A 338 6.89 24.71 9.86
CA THR A 338 6.87 25.77 8.84
C THR A 338 8.09 26.68 8.89
N LEU A 339 8.97 26.49 9.88
CA LEU A 339 10.22 27.24 9.99
C LEU A 339 11.21 26.72 8.93
N GLU A 340 11.48 27.54 7.92
CA GLU A 340 12.48 27.27 6.90
C GLU A 340 13.85 27.77 7.38
N LEU A 341 14.88 26.92 7.29
CA LEU A 341 16.25 27.32 7.55
C LEU A 341 16.80 28.10 6.36
N ASP A 342 17.35 29.27 6.62
CA ASP A 342 18.02 30.06 5.60
C ASP A 342 19.51 29.71 5.57
N SER A 343 19.91 28.88 4.60
CA SER A 343 21.29 28.42 4.46
C SER A 343 22.13 29.43 3.67
N ARG A 344 23.11 30.05 4.33
CA ARG A 344 24.00 31.08 3.77
C ARG A 344 25.44 30.90 4.22
N GLU A 345 26.35 31.50 3.46
CA GLU A 345 27.75 31.57 3.83
C GLU A 345 27.95 32.54 5.00
N PHE A 346 28.55 32.07 6.09
CA PHE A 346 28.97 32.92 7.21
C PHE A 346 30.22 32.37 7.90
N ASP A 347 30.97 33.26 8.57
CA ASP A 347 32.13 32.89 9.38
C ASP A 347 31.68 32.46 10.78
N LEU A 348 31.89 31.17 11.08
CA LEU A 348 31.39 30.55 12.31
C LEU A 348 32.16 31.02 13.56
N GLN A 349 33.46 31.23 13.44
CA GLN A 349 34.29 31.72 14.56
C GLN A 349 33.95 33.18 14.88
N GLN A 350 33.78 34.02 13.85
CA GLN A 350 33.41 35.41 14.02
C GLN A 350 32.02 35.55 14.65
N LEU A 351 31.06 34.71 14.25
CA LEU A 351 29.71 34.72 14.82
C LEU A 351 29.72 34.43 16.32
N ILE A 352 30.39 33.34 16.74
CA ILE A 352 30.48 32.97 18.16
C ILE A 352 31.20 34.07 18.95
N THR A 353 32.32 34.58 18.41
CA THR A 353 33.09 35.67 19.03
C THR A 353 32.24 36.93 19.24
N ASN A 354 31.49 37.35 18.21
CA ASN A 354 30.63 38.53 18.27
C ASN A 354 29.45 38.34 19.22
N CYS A 355 28.89 37.13 19.26
CA CYS A 355 27.84 36.77 20.19
C CYS A 355 28.34 36.87 21.63
N THR A 356 29.43 36.18 21.99
CA THR A 356 29.97 36.21 23.35
C THR A 356 30.43 37.61 23.75
N ALA A 357 31.02 38.39 22.83
CA ALA A 357 31.42 39.77 23.11
C ALA A 357 30.22 40.67 23.47
N SER A 358 29.04 40.42 22.90
CA SER A 358 27.82 41.20 23.18
C SER A 358 27.30 40.97 24.60
N TYR A 359 27.54 39.79 25.19
CA TYR A 359 27.13 39.44 26.56
C TYR A 359 28.23 39.69 27.61
N ARG A 360 29.48 39.93 27.18
CA ARG A 360 30.61 40.13 28.10
C ARG A 360 30.37 41.31 29.05
N HIS A 361 29.87 42.42 28.54
CA HIS A 361 29.60 43.60 29.37
C HIS A 361 28.49 43.33 30.41
N ILE A 362 27.48 42.56 30.04
CA ILE A 362 26.36 42.19 30.93
C ILE A 362 26.88 41.26 32.05
N ALA A 363 27.69 40.27 31.69
CA ALA A 363 28.33 39.37 32.65
C ALA A 363 29.25 40.14 33.63
N GLU A 364 30.09 41.05 33.13
CA GLU A 364 30.99 41.87 33.95
C GLU A 364 30.23 42.77 34.93
N GLN A 365 29.10 43.34 34.52
CA GLN A 365 28.23 44.13 35.41
C GLN A 365 27.65 43.30 36.56
N GLN A 366 27.46 41.99 36.36
CA GLN A 366 27.00 41.05 37.38
C GLN A 366 28.15 40.39 38.16
N GLY A 367 29.41 40.79 37.93
CA GLY A 367 30.57 40.23 38.63
C GLY A 367 31.07 38.89 38.07
N LEU A 368 30.59 38.49 36.89
CA LEU A 368 30.94 37.23 36.24
C LEU A 368 32.07 37.40 35.21
N THR A 369 32.94 36.38 35.11
CA THR A 369 33.96 36.33 34.06
C THR A 369 33.48 35.50 32.88
N LEU A 370 33.24 36.15 31.72
CA LEU A 370 32.85 35.46 30.48
C LEU A 370 34.05 35.30 29.54
N SER A 371 34.42 34.06 29.25
CA SER A 371 35.55 33.71 28.38
C SER A 371 35.11 32.84 27.20
N THR A 372 35.84 32.94 26.09
CA THR A 372 35.62 32.15 24.88
C THR A 372 36.90 31.41 24.53
N LYS A 373 36.81 30.13 24.20
CA LYS A 373 37.95 29.30 23.80
C LYS A 373 37.60 28.52 22.54
N PHE A 374 38.50 28.58 21.55
CA PHE A 374 38.42 27.77 20.34
C PHE A 374 39.43 26.62 20.45
N VAL A 375 38.96 25.39 20.21
CA VAL A 375 39.75 24.16 20.35
C VAL A 375 39.65 23.36 19.04
N GLY A 376 40.76 22.77 18.59
CA GLY A 376 40.86 22.07 17.31
C GLY A 376 41.62 22.88 16.24
N GLU A 377 41.73 22.29 15.04
CA GLU A 377 42.42 22.91 13.89
C GLU A 377 41.44 23.79 13.09
N TRP A 378 41.16 24.98 13.62
CA TRP A 378 40.31 25.96 12.96
C TRP A 378 41.00 26.54 11.71
N PRO A 379 40.32 26.57 10.54
CA PRO A 379 40.79 27.32 9.38
C PRO A 379 40.88 28.83 9.67
N ASP A 380 41.72 29.57 8.93
CA ASP A 380 41.83 31.04 9.05
C ASP A 380 40.50 31.76 8.76
N HIS A 381 39.67 31.16 7.89
CA HIS A 381 38.32 31.61 7.55
C HIS A 381 37.35 30.41 7.56
N PRO A 382 36.73 30.07 8.69
CA PRO A 382 35.80 28.94 8.81
C PRO A 382 34.43 29.33 8.23
N LEU A 383 34.39 29.53 6.92
CA LEU A 383 33.17 29.83 6.18
C LEU A 383 32.34 28.56 6.00
N VAL A 384 31.11 28.61 6.48
CA VAL A 384 30.16 27.49 6.42
C VAL A 384 28.83 27.94 5.82
N LEU A 385 28.09 26.99 5.24
CA LEU A 385 26.72 27.17 4.80
C LEU A 385 25.75 26.78 5.91
N GLY A 386 24.90 27.72 6.34
CA GLY A 386 23.83 27.47 7.30
C GLY A 386 23.14 28.74 7.77
N ASP A 387 22.29 28.62 8.79
CA ASP A 387 21.53 29.74 9.32
C ASP A 387 22.26 30.40 10.50
N ALA A 388 22.95 31.52 10.20
CA ALA A 388 23.66 32.32 11.17
C ALA A 388 22.74 32.88 12.28
N SER A 389 21.51 33.26 11.93
CA SER A 389 20.57 33.87 12.88
C SER A 389 20.14 32.87 13.95
N ARG A 390 19.85 31.63 13.54
CA ARG A 390 19.45 30.54 14.44
C ARG A 390 20.61 30.03 15.27
N LEU A 391 21.81 29.91 14.69
CA LEU A 391 23.01 29.59 15.47
C LEU A 391 23.28 30.65 16.56
N ARG A 392 23.17 31.93 16.20
CA ARG A 392 23.31 33.01 17.18
C ARG A 392 22.25 32.92 18.28
N GLN A 393 21.01 32.60 17.93
CA GLN A 393 19.90 32.43 18.89
C GLN A 393 20.18 31.27 19.87
N ILE A 394 20.69 30.14 19.37
CA ILE A 394 21.11 28.99 20.19
C ILE A 394 22.19 29.40 21.20
N VAL A 395 23.28 30.02 20.72
CA VAL A 395 24.41 30.43 21.56
C VAL A 395 23.99 31.52 22.56
N ALA A 396 23.22 32.50 22.12
CA ALA A 396 22.70 33.56 22.97
C ALA A 396 21.81 33.01 24.08
N GLY A 397 20.89 32.09 23.76
CA GLY A 397 20.00 31.47 24.74
C GLY A 397 20.74 30.70 25.83
N LEU A 398 21.81 29.99 25.47
CA LEU A 398 22.64 29.28 26.45
C LEU A 398 23.49 30.22 27.32
N ILE A 399 24.05 31.29 26.75
CA ILE A 399 24.82 32.30 27.51
C ILE A 399 23.90 33.06 28.47
N ASP A 400 22.72 33.48 28.00
CA ASP A 400 21.74 34.19 28.82
C ASP A 400 21.27 33.32 30.00
N ASN A 401 21.02 32.03 29.74
CA ASN A 401 20.73 31.05 30.78
C ASN A 401 21.89 30.94 31.80
N ALA A 402 23.13 30.85 31.33
CA ALA A 402 24.31 30.77 32.20
C ALA A 402 24.47 32.03 33.09
N ILE A 403 24.29 33.23 32.53
CA ILE A 403 24.34 34.50 33.28
C ILE A 403 23.24 34.52 34.34
N LYS A 404 22.02 34.14 33.96
CA LYS A 404 20.86 34.18 34.85
C LYS A 404 20.99 33.28 36.09
N PHE A 405 21.64 32.12 35.96
CA PHE A 405 21.75 31.12 37.02
C PHE A 405 23.11 31.11 37.73
N THR A 406 24.02 32.04 37.39
CA THR A 406 25.31 32.21 38.04
C THR A 406 25.34 33.54 38.78
N GLY A 407 25.48 33.51 40.11
CA GLY A 407 25.56 34.72 40.93
C GLY A 407 26.96 35.37 40.89
N ASP A 408 27.98 34.59 41.27
CA ASP A 408 29.39 34.96 41.23
C ASP A 408 30.19 33.80 40.61
N GLY A 409 31.21 34.11 39.79
CA GLY A 409 32.09 33.10 39.21
C GLY A 409 32.37 33.30 37.72
N PHE A 410 32.28 32.24 36.93
CA PHE A 410 32.69 32.25 35.53
C PHE A 410 31.70 31.54 34.61
N ILE A 411 31.74 31.97 33.35
CA ILE A 411 31.05 31.34 32.22
C ILE A 411 32.11 31.13 31.13
N ASN A 412 32.20 29.91 30.62
CA ASN A 412 33.14 29.54 29.56
C ASN A 412 32.37 29.03 28.34
N VAL A 413 32.61 29.67 27.19
CA VAL A 413 32.09 29.22 25.89
C VAL A 413 33.23 28.56 25.14
N GLN A 414 33.17 27.24 25.01
CA GLN A 414 34.14 26.45 24.25
C GLN A 414 33.54 26.02 22.91
N ALA A 415 34.24 26.27 21.81
CA ALA A 415 33.86 25.80 20.48
C ALA A 415 34.95 24.88 19.93
N ASP A 416 34.57 23.64 19.64
CA ASP A 416 35.41 22.59 19.08
C ASP A 416 35.07 22.38 17.60
N TRP A 417 36.10 22.27 16.75
CA TRP A 417 35.98 22.07 15.31
C TRP A 417 36.40 20.65 14.91
N PHE A 418 35.47 19.89 14.31
CA PHE A 418 35.70 18.52 13.86
C PHE A 418 35.36 18.37 12.37
N SER A 419 36.35 18.05 11.55
CA SER A 419 36.12 17.67 10.15
C SER A 419 35.82 16.17 10.06
N LEU A 420 34.68 15.80 9.47
CA LEU A 420 34.26 14.41 9.29
C LEU A 420 34.54 13.89 7.87
N GLU A 421 34.35 14.74 6.84
CA GLU A 421 34.57 14.46 5.41
C GLU A 421 35.03 15.73 4.66
N GLU A 422 35.42 15.62 3.36
CA GLU A 422 36.01 16.72 2.58
C GLU A 422 35.19 18.02 2.51
N ASN A 423 33.87 17.98 2.77
CA ASN A 423 33.00 19.16 2.71
C ASN A 423 32.02 19.32 3.90
N CYS A 424 32.20 18.55 4.97
CA CYS A 424 31.31 18.58 6.14
C CYS A 424 32.10 18.74 7.45
N VAL A 425 31.67 19.68 8.27
CA VAL A 425 32.23 19.96 9.58
C VAL A 425 31.16 19.85 10.65
N VAL A 426 31.55 19.40 11.83
CA VAL A 426 30.70 19.46 13.02
C VAL A 426 31.28 20.49 13.98
N LEU A 427 30.44 21.48 14.31
CA LEU A 427 30.65 22.38 15.42
C LEU A 427 30.13 21.71 16.69
N LYS A 428 31.02 21.51 17.67
CA LYS A 428 30.62 21.16 19.03
C LYS A 428 30.84 22.36 19.93
N CYS A 429 29.78 22.93 20.45
CA CYS A 429 29.86 24.11 21.31
C CYS A 429 29.37 23.76 22.72
N THR A 430 30.17 24.11 23.72
CA THR A 430 29.89 23.86 25.13
C THR A 430 29.88 25.18 25.89
N VAL A 431 28.77 25.47 26.58
CA VAL A 431 28.63 26.61 27.49
C VAL A 431 28.61 26.07 28.92
N THR A 432 29.65 26.37 29.68
CA THR A 432 29.82 25.94 31.06
C THR A 432 29.70 27.12 32.01
N ASP A 433 28.88 26.98 33.04
CA ASP A 433 28.69 27.94 34.12
C ASP A 433 29.12 27.36 35.48
N SER A 434 29.44 28.24 36.43
CA SER A 434 29.76 27.87 37.81
C SER A 434 28.59 28.11 38.79
N GLY A 435 27.35 28.08 38.27
CA GLY A 435 26.14 28.43 39.00
C GLY A 435 25.63 27.36 39.96
N CYS A 436 24.33 27.44 40.28
CA CYS A 436 23.70 26.54 41.26
C CYS A 436 23.57 25.07 40.79
N GLY A 437 23.76 24.80 39.49
CA GLY A 437 23.57 23.48 38.90
C GLY A 437 22.10 23.04 38.88
N ILE A 438 21.82 21.93 38.20
CA ILE A 438 20.47 21.40 38.02
C ILE A 438 20.36 20.04 38.75
N PRO A 439 19.30 19.79 39.53
CA PRO A 439 19.05 18.47 40.11
C PRO A 439 18.87 17.39 39.04
N VAL A 440 19.53 16.23 39.19
CA VAL A 440 19.51 15.12 38.22
C VAL A 440 18.09 14.67 37.87
N GLU A 441 17.19 14.68 38.85
CA GLU A 441 15.78 14.28 38.69
C GLU A 441 15.00 15.17 37.71
N ARG A 442 15.46 16.41 37.46
CA ARG A 442 14.77 17.40 36.62
C ARG A 442 15.47 17.68 35.30
N ILE A 443 16.54 16.94 34.97
CA ILE A 443 17.26 17.09 33.69
C ILE A 443 16.33 16.83 32.49
N HIS A 444 15.36 15.93 32.62
CA HIS A 444 14.39 15.67 31.55
C HIS A 444 13.34 16.76 31.38
N ASP A 445 13.14 17.58 32.42
CA ASP A 445 12.07 18.57 32.49
C ASP A 445 12.54 19.97 32.04
N ILE A 446 13.84 20.26 32.08
CA ILE A 446 14.38 21.60 31.75
C ILE A 446 14.15 22.03 30.30
N PHE A 447 13.92 21.08 29.39
CA PHE A 447 13.65 21.36 28.00
C PHE A 447 12.16 21.29 27.65
N ASN A 448 11.29 20.96 28.61
CA ASN A 448 9.85 21.05 28.42
C ASN A 448 9.42 22.52 28.36
N SER A 449 8.57 22.84 27.39
CA SER A 449 8.04 24.18 27.21
C SER A 449 7.21 24.61 28.43
N PHE A 450 7.47 25.82 28.93
CA PHE A 450 6.76 26.46 30.05
C PHE A 450 7.04 25.88 31.45
N GLU A 451 8.01 24.98 31.61
CA GLU A 451 8.44 24.52 32.93
C GLU A 451 9.51 25.45 33.53
N GLN A 452 9.29 25.89 34.77
CA GLN A 452 10.24 26.70 35.54
C GLN A 452 10.63 25.93 36.82
N LEU A 453 11.93 25.90 37.12
CA LEU A 453 12.48 25.14 38.25
C LEU A 453 12.03 25.68 39.64
N GLU A 454 11.59 26.93 39.76
CA GLU A 454 11.21 27.54 41.05
C GLU A 454 9.77 28.10 41.09
N THR A 455 8.91 27.55 41.96
CA THR A 455 7.59 28.10 42.32
C THR A 455 7.57 28.81 43.68
N GLY A 456 8.73 29.02 44.34
CA GLY A 456 8.82 29.57 45.70
C GLY A 456 9.72 30.82 45.83
N HIS A 457 9.11 31.94 46.25
CA HIS A 457 9.64 33.19 46.86
C HIS A 457 10.94 33.86 46.39
N SER A 458 11.67 33.38 45.38
CA SER A 458 12.78 34.10 44.74
C SER A 458 12.40 34.58 43.34
N ARG A 459 11.44 35.51 43.24
CA ARG A 459 11.11 36.24 42.00
C ARG A 459 12.23 37.18 41.51
N ARG A 460 13.50 36.82 41.68
CA ARG A 460 14.63 37.63 41.18
C ARG A 460 15.06 37.26 39.75
N TYR A 461 14.74 36.07 39.26
CA TYR A 461 15.17 35.59 37.94
C TYR A 461 14.00 35.02 37.14
N GLY A 462 12.98 35.85 36.87
CA GLY A 462 11.83 35.47 36.03
C GLY A 462 12.21 35.48 34.55
N GLY A 463 12.15 34.34 33.87
CA GLY A 463 12.26 34.26 32.41
C GLY A 463 11.19 33.30 31.89
N THR A 464 10.88 33.36 30.61
CA THR A 464 9.68 32.74 30.01
C THR A 464 9.53 31.23 30.16
N GLY A 465 10.59 30.51 30.52
CA GLY A 465 10.60 29.03 30.51
C GLY A 465 10.54 28.45 29.10
N MET A 466 10.77 29.26 28.07
CA MET A 466 10.78 28.84 26.66
C MET A 466 12.18 28.85 26.03
N GLY A 467 13.17 29.49 26.66
CA GLY A 467 14.50 29.67 26.08
C GLY A 467 15.23 28.34 25.79
N LEU A 468 15.29 27.42 26.77
CA LEU A 468 15.96 26.13 26.57
C LEU A 468 15.18 25.18 25.65
N SER A 469 13.84 25.19 25.70
CA SER A 469 13.02 24.37 24.78
C SER A 469 13.16 24.86 23.33
N LEU A 470 13.25 26.17 23.11
CA LEU A 470 13.55 26.75 21.81
C LEU A 470 14.96 26.38 21.32
N VAL A 471 15.97 26.44 22.21
CA VAL A 471 17.34 26.01 21.90
C VAL A 471 17.38 24.54 21.46
N GLN A 472 16.77 23.63 22.22
CA GLN A 472 16.71 22.22 21.83
C GLN A 472 16.06 22.06 20.45
N ARG A 473 14.93 22.72 20.24
CA ARG A 473 14.16 22.55 19.01
C ARG A 473 14.87 23.13 17.79
N LEU A 474 15.57 24.26 17.93
CA LEU A 474 16.40 24.82 16.86
C LEU A 474 17.58 23.90 16.53
N VAL A 475 18.23 23.34 17.55
CA VAL A 475 19.34 22.38 17.34
C VAL A 475 18.85 21.11 16.63
N GLU A 476 17.72 20.54 17.04
CA GLU A 476 17.09 19.40 16.37
C GLU A 476 16.74 19.72 14.90
N LEU A 477 16.19 20.90 14.64
CA LEU A 477 15.79 21.35 13.31
C LEU A 477 17.02 21.58 12.40
N MET A 478 18.14 21.99 12.97
CA MET A 478 19.45 22.10 12.28
C MET A 478 20.20 20.75 12.19
N GLY A 479 19.56 19.63 12.56
CA GLY A 479 20.14 18.28 12.42
C GLY A 479 21.13 17.88 13.52
N GLY A 480 21.11 18.59 14.66
CA GLY A 480 21.96 18.36 15.82
C GLY A 480 21.25 17.77 17.03
N HIS A 481 21.95 17.74 18.15
CA HIS A 481 21.40 17.40 19.46
C HIS A 481 22.02 18.25 20.58
N VAL A 482 21.31 18.38 21.70
CA VAL A 482 21.75 19.10 22.91
C VAL A 482 21.90 18.11 24.06
N GLU A 483 22.99 18.21 24.80
CA GLU A 483 23.29 17.46 26.01
C GLU A 483 23.53 18.42 27.17
N VAL A 484 23.24 17.97 28.40
CA VAL A 484 23.53 18.71 29.63
C VAL A 484 24.27 17.82 30.62
N GLU A 485 25.39 18.33 31.12
CA GLU A 485 26.16 17.74 32.21
C GLU A 485 26.12 18.72 33.39
N THR A 486 25.68 18.30 34.57
CA THR A 486 25.49 19.22 35.70
C THR A 486 25.58 18.50 37.03
N ASP A 487 26.09 19.21 38.04
CA ASP A 487 26.17 18.74 39.42
C ASP A 487 25.70 19.87 40.35
N LEU A 488 24.88 19.52 41.35
CA LEU A 488 24.22 20.50 42.18
C LEU A 488 25.26 21.29 43.00
N GLY A 489 25.28 22.61 42.84
CA GLY A 489 26.23 23.52 43.48
C GLY A 489 27.61 23.60 42.82
N LYS A 490 27.85 22.93 41.68
CA LYS A 490 29.09 23.04 40.89
C LYS A 490 28.88 23.62 39.49
N GLY A 491 27.64 23.96 39.14
CA GLY A 491 27.26 24.54 37.85
C GLY A 491 26.70 23.55 36.84
N SER A 492 26.45 24.06 35.64
CA SER A 492 25.93 23.29 34.52
C SER A 492 26.80 23.48 33.27
N SER A 493 26.80 22.48 32.40
CA SER A 493 27.51 22.49 31.13
C SER A 493 26.57 22.01 30.04
N PHE A 494 26.11 22.94 29.21
CA PHE A 494 25.26 22.67 28.07
C PHE A 494 26.10 22.51 26.82
N ARG A 495 25.95 21.39 26.12
CA ARG A 495 26.68 21.07 24.91
C ARG A 495 25.70 20.89 23.77
N PHE A 496 26.01 21.43 22.61
CA PHE A 496 25.29 21.10 21.38
C PHE A 496 26.26 20.76 20.26
N GLU A 497 25.79 19.93 19.32
CA GLU A 497 26.55 19.52 18.14
C GLU A 497 25.74 19.83 16.89
N LEU A 498 26.32 20.58 15.96
CA LEU A 498 25.67 20.99 14.71
C LEU A 498 26.53 20.66 13.49
N PRO A 499 25.99 19.95 12.49
CA PRO A 499 26.65 19.74 11.22
C PRO A 499 26.51 20.99 10.33
N PHE A 500 27.60 21.34 9.65
CA PHE A 500 27.64 22.42 8.66
C PHE A 500 28.41 21.96 7.42
N GLU A 501 27.97 22.43 6.26
CA GLU A 501 28.74 22.26 5.02
C GLU A 501 29.78 23.37 4.90
N LEU A 502 31.00 23.04 4.47
CA LEU A 502 32.01 24.05 4.20
C LEU A 502 31.62 24.86 2.97
N ALA A 503 31.70 26.19 3.07
CA ALA A 503 31.58 27.03 1.89
C ALA A 503 32.85 26.82 1.06
N THR A 504 32.71 26.25 -0.14
CA THR A 504 33.85 26.12 -1.04
C THR A 504 34.33 27.53 -1.38
N PRO A 505 35.61 27.89 -1.14
CA PRO A 505 36.07 29.22 -1.50
C PRO A 505 35.85 29.39 -3.01
N PRO A 506 35.17 30.46 -3.48
CA PRO A 506 35.05 30.70 -4.90
C PRO A 506 36.47 30.80 -5.46
N ALA A 507 36.77 29.98 -6.46
CA ALA A 507 38.05 29.93 -7.17
C ALA A 507 38.37 31.24 -7.96
N SER A 508 37.85 32.40 -7.56
CA SER A 508 38.11 33.69 -8.20
C SER A 508 38.06 34.92 -7.29
N ALA A 509 38.11 34.78 -5.97
CA ALA A 509 38.41 35.94 -5.12
C ALA A 509 39.93 36.14 -5.04
N LEU A 510 40.54 36.54 -6.15
CA LEU A 510 41.83 37.23 -6.10
C LEU A 510 41.68 38.39 -5.09
N PRO A 511 42.64 38.61 -4.17
CA PRO A 511 42.63 39.82 -3.37
C PRO A 511 42.62 41.00 -4.33
N ARG A 512 41.49 41.71 -4.41
CA ARG A 512 41.42 42.96 -5.17
C ARG A 512 42.37 43.93 -4.51
N ASP A 513 43.27 44.48 -5.32
CA ASP A 513 44.19 45.54 -4.94
C ASP A 513 43.46 46.58 -4.09
N PRO A 514 44.00 46.98 -2.91
CA PRO A 514 43.44 48.11 -2.18
C PRO A 514 43.38 49.31 -3.13
N GLY A 515 42.20 49.94 -3.19
CA GLY A 515 41.95 51.11 -4.01
C GLY A 515 42.98 52.24 -3.77
N PRO A 516 43.02 53.23 -4.68
CA PRO A 516 44.13 54.17 -4.79
C PRO A 516 44.47 54.89 -3.48
N LEU A 517 45.77 55.05 -3.25
CA LEU A 517 46.37 55.84 -2.18
C LEU A 517 45.79 57.27 -2.14
N ILE A 518 45.09 57.62 -1.06
CA ILE A 518 44.90 59.03 -0.72
C ILE A 518 46.17 59.52 -0.02
N THR A 519 47.12 59.99 -0.82
CA THR A 519 48.22 60.83 -0.36
C THR A 519 47.75 62.28 -0.35
N GLY A 520 47.13 62.73 0.74
CA GLY A 520 46.70 64.12 0.90
C GLY A 520 46.78 64.56 2.36
N LYS A 521 47.40 65.71 2.62
CA LYS A 521 47.57 66.33 3.96
C LYS A 521 46.25 66.92 4.54
N GLY A 522 45.09 66.38 4.17
CA GLY A 522 43.76 66.81 4.62
C GLY A 522 43.06 65.74 5.46
N LYS A 523 42.09 66.13 6.30
CA LYS A 523 41.22 65.17 7.00
C LYS A 523 40.30 64.51 5.98
N ALA A 524 40.14 63.18 6.06
CA ALA A 524 39.24 62.45 5.19
C ALA A 524 37.78 62.90 5.40
N ARG A 525 36.98 62.99 4.34
CA ARG A 525 35.59 63.46 4.37
C ARG A 525 34.62 62.30 4.19
N ALA A 526 33.59 62.26 5.02
CA ALA A 526 32.53 61.27 4.95
C ALA A 526 31.16 61.95 4.81
N LEU A 527 30.25 61.31 4.09
CA LEU A 527 28.83 61.69 4.04
C LEU A 527 28.01 60.61 4.74
N VAL A 528 27.14 61.00 5.67
CA VAL A 528 26.18 60.11 6.33
C VAL A 528 24.78 60.42 5.82
N VAL A 529 24.13 59.45 5.17
CA VAL A 529 22.78 59.58 4.64
C VAL A 529 21.86 58.69 5.46
N GLU A 530 21.01 59.30 6.28
CA GLU A 530 20.14 58.63 7.25
C GLU A 530 18.95 59.55 7.59
N ASP A 531 17.74 59.01 7.55
CA ASP A 531 16.50 59.76 7.80
C ASP A 531 16.24 60.01 9.30
N ASN A 532 16.70 59.10 10.16
CA ASN A 532 16.64 59.25 11.60
C ASN A 532 17.78 60.13 12.14
N MET A 533 17.44 61.31 12.65
CA MET A 533 18.40 62.28 13.22
C MET A 533 19.30 61.72 14.34
N VAL A 534 18.82 60.75 15.13
CA VAL A 534 19.61 60.11 16.19
C VAL A 534 20.71 59.24 15.59
N ASN A 535 20.34 58.36 14.66
CA ASN A 535 21.29 57.49 13.96
C ASN A 535 22.32 58.31 13.18
N GLN A 536 21.86 59.38 12.53
CA GLN A 536 22.71 60.33 11.81
C GLN A 536 23.76 60.95 12.74
N ARG A 537 23.35 61.43 13.93
CA ARG A 537 24.26 61.98 14.94
C ARG A 537 25.25 60.95 15.46
N VAL A 538 24.81 59.71 15.72
CA VAL A 538 25.68 58.62 16.20
C VAL A 538 26.73 58.27 15.16
N ALA A 539 26.34 58.01 13.90
CA ALA A 539 27.27 57.68 12.83
C ALA A 539 28.28 58.82 12.57
N THR A 540 27.79 60.07 12.53
CA THR A 540 28.64 61.26 12.40
C THR A 540 29.65 61.40 13.54
N ALA A 541 29.22 61.17 14.80
CA ALA A 541 30.11 61.22 15.95
C ALA A 541 31.17 60.12 15.94
N LEU A 542 30.83 58.91 15.48
CA LEU A 542 31.77 57.81 15.31
C LEU A 542 32.82 58.11 14.23
N LEU A 543 32.41 58.63 13.08
CA LEU A 543 33.30 59.05 12.00
C LEU A 543 34.27 60.15 12.45
N ARG A 544 33.77 61.18 13.15
CA ARG A 544 34.61 62.25 13.71
C ARG A 544 35.66 61.74 14.70
N ARG A 545 35.30 60.74 15.52
CA ARG A 545 36.25 60.07 16.43
C ARG A 545 37.30 59.22 15.69
N LEU A 546 37.02 58.80 14.46
CA LEU A 546 37.95 58.10 13.58
C LEU A 546 38.78 59.06 12.71
N GLY A 547 38.65 60.38 12.90
CA GLY A 547 39.45 61.39 12.20
C GLY A 547 38.80 61.98 10.95
N PHE A 548 37.55 61.61 10.64
CA PHE A 548 36.84 62.13 9.48
C PHE A 548 36.16 63.47 9.76
N GLU A 549 36.07 64.32 8.74
CA GLU A 549 35.06 65.37 8.68
C GLU A 549 33.78 64.78 8.08
N ALA A 550 32.68 64.81 8.83
CA ALA A 550 31.44 64.16 8.44
C ALA A 550 30.32 65.19 8.25
N ASP A 551 29.80 65.22 7.02
CA ASP A 551 28.57 65.90 6.61
C ASP A 551 27.41 64.89 6.67
N ALA A 552 26.17 65.38 6.73
CA ALA A 552 25.01 64.52 6.85
C ALA A 552 23.83 65.00 6.00
N ALA A 553 23.07 64.05 5.46
CA ALA A 553 21.86 64.25 4.68
C ALA A 553 20.71 63.44 5.29
N ILE A 554 19.48 63.94 5.19
CA ILE A 554 18.27 63.30 5.74
C ILE A 554 17.53 62.41 4.73
N ASN A 555 17.89 62.46 3.45
CA ASN A 555 17.32 61.63 2.39
C ASN A 555 18.26 61.52 1.18
N GLY A 556 17.87 60.72 0.19
CA GLY A 556 18.63 60.51 -1.04
C GLY A 556 18.79 61.72 -1.95
N GLU A 557 17.79 62.62 -2.02
CA GLU A 557 17.85 63.81 -2.87
C GLU A 557 18.90 64.81 -2.35
N GLU A 558 18.90 65.08 -1.04
CA GLU A 558 19.89 65.95 -0.40
C GLU A 558 21.30 65.34 -0.50
N ALA A 559 21.42 64.01 -0.37
CA ALA A 559 22.70 63.32 -0.56
C ALA A 559 23.23 63.51 -1.98
N LEU A 560 22.36 63.39 -2.99
CA LEU A 560 22.74 63.63 -4.39
C LEU A 560 23.15 65.08 -4.62
N GLU A 561 22.41 66.06 -4.07
CA GLU A 561 22.77 67.48 -4.18
C GLU A 561 24.15 67.77 -3.53
N LEU A 562 24.41 67.22 -2.34
CA LEU A 562 25.70 67.36 -1.67
C LEU A 562 26.85 66.74 -2.45
N VAL A 563 26.64 65.55 -3.04
CA VAL A 563 27.64 64.90 -3.89
C VAL A 563 27.92 65.74 -5.14
N GLN A 564 26.89 66.33 -5.76
CA GLN A 564 27.02 67.14 -6.97
C GLN A 564 27.68 68.52 -6.74
N THR A 565 27.39 69.15 -5.61
CA THR A 565 27.85 70.51 -5.28
C THR A 565 29.21 70.53 -4.58
N ASN A 566 29.62 69.44 -3.95
CA ASN A 566 30.89 69.35 -3.23
C ASN A 566 32.07 69.07 -4.18
N HIS A 567 32.72 70.14 -4.65
CA HIS A 567 33.89 70.07 -5.54
C HIS A 567 35.10 69.31 -4.96
N SER A 568 35.20 69.16 -3.63
CA SER A 568 36.29 68.45 -2.97
C SER A 568 36.04 66.94 -2.86
N GLY A 569 34.83 66.46 -3.20
CA GLY A 569 34.43 65.06 -3.09
C GLY A 569 34.26 64.56 -1.66
N TYR A 570 33.82 63.31 -1.55
CA TYR A 570 33.78 62.53 -0.32
C TYR A 570 34.67 61.30 -0.48
N ASP A 571 35.30 60.84 0.60
CA ASP A 571 36.14 59.64 0.60
C ASP A 571 35.32 58.37 0.91
N VAL A 572 34.20 58.53 1.61
CA VAL A 572 33.22 57.47 1.88
C VAL A 572 31.82 58.04 2.08
N ILE A 573 30.81 57.28 1.65
CA ILE A 573 29.40 57.56 1.93
C ILE A 573 28.83 56.40 2.74
N LEU A 574 28.27 56.68 3.91
CA LEU A 574 27.43 55.74 4.65
C LEU A 574 25.98 55.99 4.22
N MET A 575 25.33 54.98 3.64
CA MET A 575 24.03 55.13 2.98
C MET A 575 23.00 54.21 3.62
N ASP A 576 21.99 54.76 4.29
CA ASP A 576 20.85 53.97 4.73
C ASP A 576 20.06 53.39 3.55
N CYS A 577 19.72 52.11 3.62
CA CYS A 577 19.03 51.42 2.54
C CYS A 577 17.56 51.86 2.42
N GLN A 578 16.91 52.13 3.56
CA GLN A 578 15.48 52.41 3.62
C GLN A 578 15.27 53.84 4.13
N MET A 579 14.99 54.75 3.21
CA MET A 579 14.71 56.17 3.52
C MET A 579 13.49 56.66 2.72
N PRO A 580 12.73 57.63 3.25
CA PRO A 580 11.65 58.29 2.51
C PRO A 580 12.19 59.19 1.39
N VAL A 581 11.30 59.59 0.46
CA VAL A 581 11.57 60.41 -0.73
C VAL A 581 12.39 59.68 -1.80
N MET A 582 13.63 59.30 -1.50
CA MET A 582 14.51 58.55 -2.39
C MET A 582 15.28 57.53 -1.55
N ASP A 583 15.11 56.25 -1.86
CA ASP A 583 15.74 55.16 -1.11
C ASP A 583 17.25 55.08 -1.36
N GLY A 584 17.99 54.37 -0.49
CA GLY A 584 19.45 54.30 -0.58
C GLY A 584 19.95 53.60 -1.86
N TYR A 585 19.17 52.66 -2.40
CA TYR A 585 19.53 51.94 -3.62
C TYR A 585 19.39 52.83 -4.86
N GLU A 586 18.30 53.58 -4.97
CA GLU A 586 18.06 54.58 -6.01
C GLU A 586 19.07 55.71 -5.91
N THR A 587 19.32 56.21 -4.71
CA THR A 587 20.35 57.23 -4.46
C THR A 587 21.72 56.76 -4.96
N THR A 588 22.09 55.52 -4.63
CA THR A 588 23.36 54.93 -5.09
C THR A 588 23.43 54.86 -6.61
N ARG A 589 22.36 54.42 -7.29
CA ARG A 589 22.31 54.39 -8.76
C ARG A 589 22.50 55.78 -9.37
N CYS A 590 21.81 56.79 -8.84
CA CYS A 590 21.94 58.18 -9.28
C CYS A 590 23.36 58.72 -9.09
N ILE A 591 23.99 58.46 -7.93
CA ILE A 591 25.39 58.84 -7.66
C ILE A 591 26.33 58.17 -8.67
N ARG A 592 26.17 56.87 -8.93
CA ARG A 592 27.01 56.12 -9.89
C ARG A 592 26.85 56.62 -11.32
N GLU A 593 25.64 56.95 -11.75
CA GLU A 593 25.39 57.54 -13.07
C GLU A 593 26.02 58.92 -13.21
N TRP A 594 25.95 59.74 -12.16
CA TRP A 594 26.58 61.06 -12.13
C TRP A 594 28.12 60.95 -12.15
N GLU A 595 28.71 60.07 -11.33
CA GLU A 595 30.16 59.82 -11.31
C GLU A 595 30.65 59.38 -12.70
N LYS A 596 29.93 58.45 -13.35
CA LYS A 596 30.24 57.97 -14.70
C LYS A 596 30.15 59.08 -15.75
N SER A 597 29.15 59.95 -15.66
CA SER A 597 28.94 61.06 -16.61
C SER A 597 29.98 62.18 -16.45
N ASN A 598 30.57 62.32 -15.26
CA ASN A 598 31.55 63.36 -14.94
C ASN A 598 32.99 62.84 -14.85
N GLY A 599 33.22 61.56 -15.15
CA GLY A 599 34.55 60.94 -15.14
C GLY A 599 35.20 60.89 -13.75
N GLN A 600 34.40 60.85 -12.68
CA GLN A 600 34.90 60.78 -11.31
C GLN A 600 35.19 59.32 -10.90
N GLY A 601 36.18 59.15 -10.01
CA GLY A 601 36.46 57.83 -9.41
C GLY A 601 35.33 57.41 -8.48
N GLY A 602 34.92 56.15 -8.55
CA GLY A 602 33.78 55.65 -7.77
C GLY A 602 34.02 55.72 -6.27
N THR A 603 33.34 56.64 -5.59
CA THR A 603 33.44 56.83 -4.13
C THR A 603 32.91 55.58 -3.43
N PRO A 604 33.60 55.02 -2.42
CA PRO A 604 33.07 53.92 -1.62
C PRO A 604 31.72 54.28 -0.98
N ILE A 605 30.67 53.52 -1.30
CA ILE A 605 29.34 53.63 -0.69
C ILE A 605 29.12 52.40 0.18
N ILE A 606 29.00 52.58 1.50
CA ILE A 606 28.77 51.52 2.49
C ILE A 606 27.31 51.59 2.92
N ALA A 607 26.57 50.51 2.69
CA ALA A 607 25.17 50.40 3.07
C ALA A 607 25.01 50.33 4.60
N LEU A 608 24.06 51.07 5.17
CA LEU A 608 23.57 50.88 6.53
C LEU A 608 22.25 50.13 6.44
N THR A 609 22.16 48.97 7.08
CA THR A 609 20.93 48.14 7.05
C THR A 609 20.46 47.81 8.46
N ALA A 610 19.15 47.93 8.71
CA ALA A 610 18.51 47.55 9.99
C ALA A 610 18.64 46.05 10.27
N ASP A 611 18.77 45.27 9.21
CA ASP A 611 18.79 43.82 9.24
C ASP A 611 19.82 43.37 8.19
N ALA A 612 20.87 42.67 8.61
CA ALA A 612 21.74 41.93 7.70
C ALA A 612 21.00 40.67 7.21
N LEU A 613 19.78 40.90 6.72
CA LEU A 613 18.84 39.88 6.30
C LEU A 613 19.27 39.28 4.96
N PRO A 614 18.69 38.12 4.67
CA PRO A 614 18.82 37.41 3.42
C PRO A 614 18.61 38.23 2.13
N GLY A 615 19.68 38.49 1.34
CA GLY A 615 19.59 39.10 0.00
C GLY A 615 19.93 40.59 -0.08
N THR A 616 20.18 41.24 1.06
CA THR A 616 20.58 42.66 1.10
C THR A 616 21.91 42.88 0.37
N GLU A 617 22.88 41.96 0.46
CA GLU A 617 24.17 42.09 -0.21
C GLU A 617 24.06 42.08 -1.75
N SER A 618 23.24 41.20 -2.34
CA SER A 618 23.02 41.18 -3.79
C SER A 618 22.37 42.47 -4.26
N THR A 619 21.35 42.96 -3.54
CA THR A 619 20.64 44.20 -3.87
C THR A 619 21.53 45.43 -3.72
N CYS A 620 22.35 45.49 -2.65
CA CYS A 620 23.35 46.54 -2.45
C CYS A 620 24.38 46.54 -3.59
N ARG A 621 24.88 45.36 -3.97
CA ARG A 621 25.88 45.22 -5.04
C ARG A 621 25.33 45.56 -6.42
N GLU A 622 24.10 45.13 -6.72
CA GLU A 622 23.39 45.49 -7.97
C GLU A 622 23.12 46.99 -8.07
N ALA A 623 22.84 47.65 -6.94
CA ALA A 623 22.70 49.11 -6.89
C ALA A 623 24.04 49.86 -7.05
N GLY A 624 25.18 49.19 -6.90
CA GLY A 624 26.51 49.77 -7.01
C GLY A 624 27.16 50.18 -5.69
N MET A 625 26.68 49.66 -4.56
CA MET A 625 27.31 49.83 -3.24
C MET A 625 28.52 48.89 -3.10
N ASN A 626 29.46 49.27 -2.24
CA ASN A 626 30.76 48.62 -2.09
C ASN A 626 30.81 47.61 -0.94
N ASP A 627 30.16 47.93 0.17
CA ASP A 627 30.15 47.11 1.40
C ASP A 627 28.88 47.43 2.21
N TYR A 628 28.68 46.77 3.34
CA TYR A 628 27.51 46.99 4.20
C TYR A 628 27.86 46.92 5.70
N LEU A 629 26.98 47.51 6.52
CA LEU A 629 27.12 47.54 7.96
C LEU A 629 25.74 47.47 8.62
N SER A 630 25.58 46.53 9.55
CA SER A 630 24.33 46.35 10.30
C SER A 630 24.15 47.43 11.37
N LYS A 631 22.96 48.03 11.44
CA LYS A 631 22.55 48.90 12.55
C LYS A 631 22.26 48.04 13.80
N PRO A 632 22.58 48.51 15.01
CA PRO A 632 23.20 49.79 15.33
C PRO A 632 24.69 49.83 14.98
N VAL A 633 25.14 50.96 14.40
CA VAL A 633 26.53 51.15 13.96
C VAL A 633 27.46 51.19 15.18
N ARG A 634 28.37 50.21 15.28
CA ARG A 634 29.39 50.14 16.35
C ARG A 634 30.75 50.61 15.84
N LYS A 635 31.52 51.27 16.72
CA LYS A 635 32.85 51.84 16.38
C LYS A 635 33.80 50.82 15.75
N GLU A 636 33.88 49.60 16.29
CA GLU A 636 34.83 48.59 15.84
C GLU A 636 34.47 48.06 14.44
N ASN A 637 33.20 47.75 14.21
CA ASN A 637 32.70 47.31 12.90
C ASN A 637 32.88 48.41 11.84
N LEU A 638 32.60 49.66 12.21
CA LEU A 638 32.80 50.81 11.32
C LEU A 638 34.28 50.97 10.97
N ARG A 639 35.19 50.85 11.94
CA ARG A 639 36.63 50.91 11.71
C ARG A 639 37.11 49.78 10.80
N GLN A 640 36.62 48.57 11.02
CA GLN A 640 37.00 47.40 10.23
C GLN A 640 36.57 47.54 8.76
N VAL A 641 35.30 47.92 8.52
CA VAL A 641 34.79 48.11 7.15
C VAL A 641 35.53 49.26 6.47
N LEU A 642 35.67 50.41 7.14
CA LEU A 642 36.38 51.56 6.56
C LEU A 642 37.84 51.24 6.24
N SER A 643 38.53 50.43 7.05
CA SER A 643 39.94 50.06 6.80
C SER A 643 40.17 49.25 5.52
N ARG A 644 39.10 48.65 4.94
CA ARG A 644 39.16 47.94 3.65
C ARG A 644 39.16 48.90 2.47
N TRP A 645 38.51 50.05 2.62
CA TRP A 645 38.25 51.01 1.55
C TRP A 645 39.09 52.28 1.66
N ILE A 646 39.51 52.62 2.87
CA ILE A 646 40.29 53.81 3.22
C ILE A 646 41.46 53.38 4.10
N ARG A 647 42.67 53.80 3.75
CA ARG A 647 43.82 53.69 4.66
C ARG A 647 43.71 54.76 5.74
N MET A 648 43.25 54.34 6.92
CA MET A 648 43.10 55.15 8.14
C MET A 648 44.42 55.46 8.84
#